data_AF-A0A7J3TD23-F1
#
_entry.id   AF-A0A7J3TD23-F1
#
_cell.length_a   1.000
_cell.length_b   1.000
_cell.length_c   1.000
_cell.angle_alpha   90.00
_cell.angle_beta   90.00
_cell.angle_gamma   90.00
#
_symmetry.space_group_name_H-M   'P 1'
#
loop_
_entity.id
_entity.type
_entity.pdbx_description
1 polymer ?
#
loop_
_entity_poly.entity_id
_entity_poly.type
_entity_poly.pdbx_seq_one_letter_code
_entity_poly.pdbx_strand_id
1 'polypeptide(L)'
;MAEQPNAKISSKKVFSAIENSSEAPMGEHFQELCRTLVSIISAFDGEFSSKDQLKYDQYVSGVIERTRTETTEDLRLNILRGLYRLFPNNKSAILYSGIELIKSGNLEEGLKMAESSGIWNNSVEFLDVVSQSEISDEKLKDIVLKSAETGNGNPQVWIKFMGSGRDRTEVSAVIEAFNRSGYNDVLENFLDVVINYDPDPFYVLKKAEVLKKMDKMDQLSELVSDLDIFSLNDIGHIKSFSDLMLQAKLFSKNLELCKYALEIHEDEHLMVNLAESCAGLGDLMNAIETYMEILKRYPDNYAARIRCARLQYDAGKYSESASTFNTVPRSKLGESDFIVMIRAKSSSSMLLEAISDIAEMMSFYGKTLENLHIKMDLEMRLHLESECYYTAGDIIELDPNDTAAREFYRNYLFRNHEYEKYLKFLNDDERSVLLPQVFVALAGTGKFQDAIDILRQNPTSLESPMVWDSIFFNVRTSDQIKKIEELIEIASTNGVENIRSILRFLEGNYRDQDKVNWDELAASGSVSLAYINVMALLDARRYEEMEQCLSSLPENRFSTIRNIVEYDIEVRKGKRTGDIVDSMDFLYPATWILIHNGLYDEAYSKLIKFESNRPDPFYIYYESLIMEGKGNYEDAKKNINHAVEKLENFKFLDLLARVSIRCGELKEAVSVYEMI
;
A
#
# COMPACT_ATOMS: atom_id res chain seq x y z
N MET A 1 -76.51 35.61 -49.98
CA MET A 1 -75.78 36.51 -49.08
C MET A 1 -74.36 36.58 -49.60
N ALA A 2 -74.06 37.65 -50.34
CA ALA A 2 -72.85 37.81 -51.13
C ALA A 2 -71.69 38.31 -50.27
N GLU A 3 -70.50 37.87 -50.65
CA GLU A 3 -69.18 38.14 -50.08
C GLU A 3 -68.94 39.63 -49.77
N GLN A 4 -68.39 39.91 -48.59
CA GLN A 4 -67.68 41.16 -48.33
C GLN A 4 -66.21 40.97 -48.74
N PRO A 5 -65.70 41.71 -49.73
CA PRO A 5 -64.28 41.82 -49.96
C PRO A 5 -63.68 42.88 -49.02
N ASN A 6 -62.51 42.57 -48.46
CA ASN A 6 -61.57 43.48 -47.80
C ASN A 6 -61.89 43.95 -46.37
N ALA A 7 -62.16 43.01 -45.45
CA ALA A 7 -61.77 43.26 -44.06
C ALA A 7 -60.23 43.22 -43.98
N LYS A 8 -59.58 44.40 -43.88
CA LYS A 8 -58.13 44.47 -43.66
C LYS A 8 -57.75 43.59 -42.48
N ILE A 9 -56.98 42.54 -42.73
CA ILE A 9 -56.46 41.67 -41.69
C ILE A 9 -55.58 42.53 -40.76
N SER A 10 -55.88 42.49 -39.46
CA SER A 10 -55.09 43.23 -38.48
C SER A 10 -53.79 42.49 -38.16
N SER A 11 -52.73 43.21 -37.82
CA SER A 11 -51.46 42.62 -37.37
C SER A 11 -51.65 41.64 -36.21
N LYS A 12 -52.59 41.94 -35.29
CA LYS A 12 -52.96 41.06 -34.17
C LYS A 12 -53.49 39.69 -34.64
N LYS A 13 -54.24 39.65 -35.75
CA LYS A 13 -54.76 38.40 -36.31
C LYS A 13 -53.65 37.56 -36.96
N VAL A 14 -52.67 38.21 -37.59
CA VAL A 14 -51.49 37.52 -38.14
C VAL A 14 -50.62 36.94 -37.01
N PHE A 15 -50.34 37.74 -35.97
CA PHE A 15 -49.56 37.29 -34.82
C PHE A 15 -50.20 36.10 -34.09
N SER A 16 -51.51 36.16 -33.83
CA SER A 16 -52.22 35.03 -33.22
C SER A 16 -52.20 33.79 -34.10
N ALA A 17 -52.27 33.93 -35.43
CA ALA A 17 -52.16 32.79 -36.33
C ALA A 17 -50.75 32.16 -36.30
N ILE A 18 -49.69 32.97 -36.19
CA ILE A 18 -48.31 32.50 -36.05
C ILE A 18 -48.11 31.80 -34.70
N GLU A 19 -48.53 32.41 -33.60
CA GLU A 19 -48.48 31.82 -32.24
C GLU A 19 -49.23 30.47 -32.21
N ASN A 20 -50.49 30.45 -32.66
CA ASN A 20 -51.31 29.23 -32.67
C ASN A 20 -50.70 28.13 -33.53
N SER A 21 -50.11 28.47 -34.68
CA SER A 21 -49.46 27.49 -35.56
C SER A 21 -48.16 26.97 -34.92
N SER A 22 -47.40 27.83 -34.25
CA SER A 22 -46.17 27.45 -33.56
C SER A 22 -46.45 26.50 -32.39
N GLU A 23 -47.55 26.68 -31.67
CA GLU A 23 -47.91 25.94 -30.45
C GLU A 23 -48.85 24.75 -30.68
N ALA A 24 -49.33 24.55 -31.92
CA ALA A 24 -50.29 23.49 -32.24
C ALA A 24 -49.75 22.07 -31.93
N PRO A 25 -50.59 21.07 -31.63
CA PRO A 25 -50.18 19.67 -31.69
C PRO A 25 -49.86 19.22 -33.13
N MET A 26 -48.93 18.26 -33.29
CA MET A 26 -48.46 17.77 -34.59
C MET A 26 -49.56 17.06 -35.40
N GLY A 27 -49.40 16.98 -36.72
CA GLY A 27 -50.29 16.21 -37.63
C GLY A 27 -51.33 17.04 -38.39
N GLU A 28 -52.49 16.44 -38.72
CA GLU A 28 -53.49 17.08 -39.60
C GLU A 28 -53.97 18.45 -39.10
N HIS A 29 -54.06 18.63 -37.78
CA HIS A 29 -54.46 19.88 -37.16
C HIS A 29 -53.44 21.01 -37.42
N PHE A 30 -52.15 20.70 -37.37
CA PHE A 30 -51.10 21.67 -37.72
C PHE A 30 -51.15 22.05 -39.20
N GLN A 31 -51.41 21.10 -40.10
CA GLN A 31 -51.57 21.40 -41.53
C GLN A 31 -52.75 22.33 -41.80
N GLU A 32 -53.88 22.13 -41.10
CA GLU A 32 -55.06 23.00 -41.22
C GLU A 32 -54.79 24.42 -40.70
N LEU A 33 -54.11 24.54 -39.56
CA LEU A 33 -53.65 25.83 -39.03
C LEU A 33 -52.65 26.50 -39.98
N CYS A 34 -51.75 25.74 -40.59
CA CYS A 34 -50.83 26.23 -41.62
C CYS A 34 -51.54 26.74 -42.89
N ARG A 35 -52.56 26.03 -43.38
CA ARG A 35 -53.39 26.52 -44.51
C ARG A 35 -54.11 27.82 -44.16
N THR A 36 -54.62 27.90 -42.93
CA THR A 36 -55.25 29.11 -42.39
C THR A 36 -54.23 30.24 -42.27
N LEU A 37 -53.02 29.96 -41.79
CA LEU A 37 -51.91 30.89 -41.68
C LEU A 37 -51.52 31.45 -43.06
N VAL A 38 -51.40 30.60 -44.09
CA VAL A 38 -51.12 31.04 -45.46
C VAL A 38 -52.21 31.98 -45.99
N SER A 39 -53.49 31.65 -45.78
CA SER A 39 -54.61 32.51 -46.19
C SER A 39 -54.56 33.87 -45.48
N ILE A 40 -54.27 33.88 -44.17
CA ILE A 40 -54.17 35.10 -43.36
C ILE A 40 -52.96 35.95 -43.76
N ILE A 41 -51.80 35.34 -43.96
CA ILE A 41 -50.58 36.05 -44.39
C ILE A 41 -50.75 36.61 -45.80
N SER A 42 -51.32 35.84 -46.73
CA SER A 42 -51.49 36.27 -48.13
C SER A 42 -52.43 37.48 -48.26
N ALA A 43 -53.44 37.59 -47.41
CA ALA A 43 -54.40 38.70 -47.39
C ALA A 43 -53.97 39.87 -46.48
N PHE A 44 -52.78 39.82 -45.89
CA PHE A 44 -52.19 40.92 -45.13
C PHE A 44 -51.23 41.74 -46.00
N ASP A 45 -51.56 43.02 -46.22
CA ASP A 45 -50.79 43.96 -47.05
C ASP A 45 -49.95 44.96 -46.23
N GLY A 46 -49.68 44.67 -44.95
CA GLY A 46 -48.92 45.54 -44.04
C GLY A 46 -47.49 45.08 -43.80
N GLU A 47 -46.70 45.96 -43.19
CA GLU A 47 -45.36 45.64 -42.65
C GLU A 47 -45.38 45.69 -41.12
N PHE A 48 -44.55 44.85 -40.48
CA PHE A 48 -44.39 44.85 -39.03
C PHE A 48 -43.24 45.76 -38.60
N SER A 49 -43.43 46.44 -37.47
CA SER A 49 -42.34 47.21 -36.86
C SER A 49 -41.18 46.29 -36.46
N SER A 50 -39.96 46.80 -36.42
CA SER A 50 -38.80 45.99 -35.99
C SER A 50 -38.97 45.40 -34.59
N LYS A 51 -39.70 46.10 -33.71
CA LYS A 51 -40.03 45.64 -32.36
C LYS A 51 -40.98 44.43 -32.40
N ASP A 52 -41.97 44.45 -33.28
CA ASP A 52 -42.90 43.33 -33.44
C ASP A 52 -42.23 42.15 -34.14
N GLN A 53 -41.39 42.39 -35.15
CA GLN A 53 -40.61 41.34 -35.79
C GLN A 53 -39.74 40.59 -34.77
N LEU A 54 -39.03 41.32 -33.89
CA LEU A 54 -38.21 40.73 -32.84
C LEU A 54 -39.04 39.97 -31.81
N LYS A 55 -40.22 40.50 -31.42
CA LYS A 55 -41.11 39.86 -30.44
C LYS A 55 -41.61 38.49 -30.91
N TYR A 56 -41.87 38.35 -32.21
CA TYR A 56 -42.48 37.15 -32.79
C TYR A 56 -41.47 36.20 -33.47
N ASP A 57 -40.19 36.54 -33.44
CA ASP A 57 -39.12 35.82 -34.13
C ASP A 57 -39.06 34.33 -33.77
N GLN A 58 -39.15 34.00 -32.47
CA GLN A 58 -39.13 32.62 -31.99
C GLN A 58 -40.33 31.79 -32.48
N TYR A 59 -41.53 32.39 -32.56
CA TYR A 59 -42.72 31.71 -33.06
C TYR A 59 -42.64 31.46 -34.57
N VAL A 60 -42.08 32.41 -35.32
CA VAL A 60 -41.82 32.24 -36.76
C VAL A 60 -40.84 31.09 -37.00
N SER A 61 -39.72 31.06 -36.27
CA SER A 61 -38.79 29.94 -36.32
C SER A 61 -39.46 28.61 -35.94
N GLY A 62 -40.31 28.60 -34.91
CA GLY A 62 -41.07 27.41 -34.49
C GLY A 62 -42.03 26.88 -35.56
N VAL A 63 -42.75 27.77 -36.25
CA VAL A 63 -43.60 27.38 -37.39
C VAL A 63 -42.75 26.80 -38.52
N ILE A 64 -41.67 27.50 -38.91
CA ILE A 64 -40.80 27.06 -40.00
C ILE A 64 -40.22 25.67 -39.73
N GLU A 65 -39.68 25.45 -38.53
CA GLU A 65 -39.07 24.18 -38.15
C GLU A 65 -40.04 23.01 -38.33
N ARG A 66 -41.29 23.19 -37.91
CA ARG A 66 -42.35 22.18 -37.99
C ARG A 66 -42.86 21.96 -39.40
N THR A 67 -42.92 23.01 -40.21
CA THR A 67 -43.37 22.88 -41.61
C THR A 67 -42.44 22.02 -42.47
N ARG A 68 -41.16 21.91 -42.10
CA ARG A 68 -40.17 21.09 -42.80
C ARG A 68 -40.59 19.62 -42.89
N THR A 69 -41.18 19.08 -41.83
CA THR A 69 -41.49 17.65 -41.68
C THR A 69 -42.97 17.32 -41.83
N GLU A 70 -43.87 18.27 -41.59
CA GLU A 70 -45.31 17.97 -41.42
C GLU A 70 -46.23 18.56 -42.49
N THR A 71 -45.67 19.25 -43.50
CA THR A 71 -46.48 19.87 -44.56
C THR A 71 -46.08 19.37 -45.95
N THR A 72 -47.02 19.45 -46.89
CA THR A 72 -46.72 19.21 -48.31
C THR A 72 -45.77 20.29 -48.83
N GLU A 73 -45.01 19.97 -49.87
CA GLU A 73 -44.05 20.90 -50.49
C GLU A 73 -44.70 22.23 -50.91
N ASP A 74 -45.86 22.18 -51.57
CA ASP A 74 -46.63 23.37 -51.95
C ASP A 74 -47.04 24.23 -50.75
N LEU A 75 -47.44 23.60 -49.65
CA LEU A 75 -47.86 24.30 -48.44
C LEU A 75 -46.64 24.93 -47.74
N ARG A 76 -45.53 24.20 -47.64
CA ARG A 76 -44.25 24.67 -47.10
C ARG A 76 -43.74 25.91 -47.84
N LEU A 77 -43.73 25.88 -49.18
CA LEU A 77 -43.27 26.99 -50.01
C LEU A 77 -44.11 28.26 -49.80
N ASN A 78 -45.43 28.12 -49.71
CA ASN A 78 -46.32 29.25 -49.47
C ASN A 78 -46.14 29.85 -48.07
N ILE A 79 -45.89 29.02 -47.05
CA ILE A 79 -45.59 29.48 -45.70
C ILE A 79 -44.25 30.21 -45.65
N LEU A 80 -43.18 29.62 -46.21
CA LEU A 80 -41.85 30.22 -46.24
C LEU A 80 -41.84 31.57 -46.95
N ARG A 81 -42.45 31.67 -48.13
CA ARG A 81 -42.59 32.94 -48.86
C ARG A 81 -43.35 33.99 -48.06
N GLY A 82 -44.46 33.59 -47.45
CA GLY A 82 -45.29 34.49 -46.64
C GLY A 82 -44.57 34.98 -45.39
N LEU A 83 -43.92 34.08 -44.65
CA LEU A 83 -43.19 34.41 -43.42
C LEU A 83 -41.92 35.20 -43.71
N TYR A 84 -41.16 34.86 -44.75
CA TYR A 84 -39.99 35.65 -45.15
C TYR A 84 -40.37 37.08 -45.55
N ARG A 85 -41.48 37.27 -46.28
CA ARG A 85 -41.99 38.61 -46.62
C ARG A 85 -42.29 39.46 -45.39
N LEU A 86 -42.86 38.85 -44.34
CA LEU A 86 -43.26 39.57 -43.13
C LEU A 86 -42.14 39.69 -42.08
N PHE A 87 -41.18 38.77 -42.10
CA PHE A 87 -40.05 38.67 -41.18
C PHE A 87 -38.73 38.47 -41.95
N PRO A 88 -38.31 39.46 -42.76
CA PRO A 88 -37.17 39.31 -43.66
C PRO A 88 -35.82 39.15 -42.94
N ASN A 89 -35.76 39.50 -41.64
CA ASN A 89 -34.57 39.36 -40.80
C ASN A 89 -34.56 38.06 -39.96
N ASN A 90 -35.62 37.25 -40.01
CA ASN A 90 -35.67 35.99 -39.28
C ASN A 90 -34.71 34.98 -39.92
N LYS A 91 -33.77 34.47 -39.14
CA LYS A 91 -32.68 33.61 -39.64
C LYS A 91 -33.19 32.30 -40.24
N SER A 92 -34.20 31.67 -39.62
CA SER A 92 -34.81 30.43 -40.14
C SER A 92 -35.53 30.69 -41.46
N ALA A 93 -36.27 31.80 -41.57
CA ALA A 93 -36.96 32.20 -42.80
C ALA A 93 -35.97 32.44 -43.95
N ILE A 94 -34.86 33.12 -43.68
CA ILE A 94 -33.78 33.33 -44.66
C ILE A 94 -33.18 31.99 -45.10
N LEU A 95 -32.78 31.14 -44.13
CA LEU A 95 -32.11 29.87 -44.40
C LEU A 95 -32.98 28.93 -45.25
N TYR A 96 -34.19 28.63 -44.79
CA TYR A 96 -35.05 27.65 -45.45
C TYR A 96 -35.62 28.15 -46.77
N SER A 97 -35.83 29.46 -46.93
CA SER A 97 -36.14 30.02 -48.26
C SER A 97 -34.96 29.87 -49.22
N GLY A 98 -33.72 30.05 -48.74
CA GLY A 98 -32.50 29.79 -49.50
C GLY A 98 -32.38 28.32 -49.91
N ILE A 99 -32.65 27.38 -48.99
CA ILE A 99 -32.64 25.93 -49.28
C ILE A 99 -33.64 25.58 -50.39
N GLU A 100 -34.87 26.11 -50.35
CA GLU A 100 -35.86 25.84 -51.40
C GLU A 100 -35.48 26.48 -52.76
N LEU A 101 -34.79 27.62 -52.76
CA LEU A 101 -34.21 28.19 -53.99
C LEU A 101 -33.15 27.25 -54.60
N ILE A 102 -32.30 26.63 -53.76
CA ILE A 102 -31.33 25.64 -54.24
C ILE A 102 -32.05 24.42 -54.81
N LYS A 103 -33.04 23.86 -54.11
CA LYS A 103 -33.84 22.70 -54.57
C LYS A 103 -34.56 22.96 -55.90
N SER A 104 -34.99 24.21 -56.14
CA SER A 104 -35.66 24.61 -57.38
C SER A 104 -34.71 24.99 -58.53
N GLY A 105 -33.39 24.81 -58.35
CA GLY A 105 -32.37 24.99 -59.38
C GLY A 105 -31.71 26.38 -59.43
N ASN A 106 -32.06 27.29 -58.51
CA ASN A 106 -31.44 28.61 -58.41
C ASN A 106 -30.33 28.60 -57.33
N LEU A 107 -29.24 27.89 -57.65
CA LEU A 107 -28.17 27.58 -56.70
C LEU A 107 -27.44 28.81 -56.16
N GLU A 108 -27.04 29.75 -57.03
CA GLU A 108 -26.23 30.91 -56.62
C GLU A 108 -27.01 31.85 -55.68
N GLU A 109 -28.25 32.18 -56.04
CA GLU A 109 -29.12 33.01 -55.22
C GLU A 109 -29.50 32.30 -53.92
N GLY A 110 -29.79 31.00 -53.99
CA GLY A 110 -30.12 30.17 -52.83
C GLY A 110 -28.96 30.07 -51.83
N LEU A 111 -27.72 29.86 -52.29
CA LEU A 111 -26.52 29.83 -51.44
C LEU A 111 -26.28 31.19 -50.78
N LYS A 112 -26.31 32.28 -51.55
CA LYS A 112 -26.12 33.63 -51.01
C LYS A 112 -27.17 33.97 -49.95
N MET A 113 -28.42 33.60 -50.20
CA MET A 113 -29.52 33.80 -49.27
C MET A 113 -29.31 32.96 -48.01
N ALA A 114 -29.08 31.65 -48.13
CA ALA A 114 -28.82 30.78 -46.99
C ALA A 114 -27.64 31.27 -46.14
N GLU A 115 -26.56 31.72 -46.77
CA GLU A 115 -25.38 32.25 -46.07
C GLU A 115 -25.67 33.50 -45.24
N SER A 116 -26.50 34.41 -45.76
CA SER A 116 -26.91 35.62 -45.06
C SER A 116 -27.71 35.37 -43.78
N SER A 117 -28.25 34.15 -43.60
CA SER A 117 -28.92 33.75 -42.34
C SER A 117 -27.97 33.72 -41.14
N GLY A 118 -26.67 33.46 -41.37
CA GLY A 118 -25.68 33.24 -40.33
C GLY A 118 -25.89 31.97 -39.48
N ILE A 119 -26.79 31.06 -39.87
CA ILE A 119 -27.05 29.78 -39.18
C ILE A 119 -27.03 28.56 -40.10
N TRP A 120 -26.72 28.74 -41.39
CA TRP A 120 -26.77 27.69 -42.40
C TRP A 120 -25.81 26.54 -42.14
N ASN A 121 -24.64 26.81 -41.55
CA ASN A 121 -23.65 25.81 -41.15
C ASN A 121 -24.16 24.92 -40.01
N ASN A 122 -25.18 25.37 -39.28
CA ASN A 122 -25.88 24.55 -38.30
C ASN A 122 -26.98 23.63 -38.89
N SER A 123 -27.20 23.66 -40.22
CA SER A 123 -28.33 22.97 -40.87
C SER A 123 -27.91 21.72 -41.65
N VAL A 124 -28.36 20.56 -41.18
CA VAL A 124 -28.20 19.27 -41.88
C VAL A 124 -28.86 19.32 -43.27
N GLU A 125 -30.06 19.89 -43.35
CA GLU A 125 -30.81 19.97 -44.61
C GLU A 125 -30.12 20.87 -45.65
N PHE A 126 -29.42 21.92 -45.20
CA PHE A 126 -28.59 22.72 -46.09
C PHE A 126 -27.45 21.87 -46.66
N LEU A 127 -26.72 21.14 -45.81
CA LEU A 127 -25.62 20.27 -46.25
C LEU A 127 -26.10 19.13 -47.17
N ASP A 128 -27.29 18.59 -46.93
CA ASP A 128 -27.89 17.56 -47.79
C ASP A 128 -28.16 18.10 -49.21
N VAL A 129 -28.77 19.28 -49.31
CA VAL A 129 -29.04 19.89 -50.61
C VAL A 129 -27.74 20.32 -51.31
N VAL A 130 -26.76 20.84 -50.57
CA VAL A 130 -25.40 21.10 -51.06
C VAL A 130 -24.76 19.82 -51.62
N SER A 131 -24.89 18.70 -50.90
CA SER A 131 -24.33 17.41 -51.32
C SER A 131 -24.94 16.89 -52.63
N GLN A 132 -26.13 17.33 -53.01
CA GLN A 132 -26.81 16.95 -54.26
C GLN A 132 -26.58 17.95 -55.41
N SER A 133 -26.02 19.13 -55.11
CA SER A 133 -25.86 20.23 -56.07
C SER A 133 -24.46 20.27 -56.72
N GLU A 134 -24.35 20.85 -57.92
CA GLU A 134 -23.06 21.15 -58.57
C GLU A 134 -22.50 22.48 -58.06
N ILE A 135 -21.56 22.41 -57.11
CA ILE A 135 -21.00 23.59 -56.43
C ILE A 135 -19.53 23.74 -56.82
N SER A 136 -19.10 24.97 -57.07
CA SER A 136 -17.70 25.29 -57.37
C SER A 136 -16.76 24.90 -56.22
N ASP A 137 -15.55 24.51 -56.56
CA ASP A 137 -14.50 24.09 -55.62
C ASP A 137 -14.21 25.12 -54.52
N GLU A 138 -14.05 26.41 -54.84
CA GLU A 138 -13.82 27.44 -53.81
C GLU A 138 -14.96 27.51 -52.80
N LYS A 139 -16.19 27.34 -53.27
CA LYS A 139 -17.38 27.38 -52.42
C LYS A 139 -17.50 26.14 -51.54
N LEU A 140 -17.16 24.95 -52.05
CA LEU A 140 -17.11 23.73 -51.25
C LEU A 140 -16.10 23.85 -50.10
N LYS A 141 -14.94 24.45 -50.35
CA LYS A 141 -13.93 24.71 -49.30
C LYS A 141 -14.48 25.59 -48.18
N ASP A 142 -15.10 26.71 -48.52
CA ASP A 142 -15.72 27.61 -47.55
C ASP A 142 -16.81 26.91 -46.73
N ILE A 143 -17.62 26.07 -47.37
CA ILE A 143 -18.67 25.28 -46.73
C ILE A 143 -18.05 24.30 -45.73
N VAL A 144 -17.04 23.52 -46.13
CA VAL A 144 -16.40 22.53 -45.26
C VAL A 144 -15.70 23.19 -44.07
N LEU A 145 -14.95 24.29 -44.28
CA LEU A 145 -14.28 25.03 -43.21
C LEU A 145 -15.28 25.57 -42.18
N LYS A 146 -16.36 26.22 -42.62
CA LYS A 146 -17.38 26.77 -41.71
C LYS A 146 -18.21 25.68 -41.03
N SER A 147 -18.37 24.52 -41.68
CA SER A 147 -19.04 23.35 -41.08
C SER A 147 -18.18 22.78 -39.95
N ALA A 148 -16.86 22.75 -40.12
CA ALA A 148 -15.90 22.33 -39.09
C ALA A 148 -15.92 23.23 -37.84
N GLU A 149 -16.14 24.54 -38.01
CA GLU A 149 -16.32 25.49 -36.90
C GLU A 149 -17.59 25.24 -36.07
N THR A 150 -18.60 24.61 -36.66
CA THR A 150 -19.90 24.33 -36.02
C THR A 150 -20.11 22.88 -35.61
N GLY A 151 -19.18 21.99 -35.96
CA GLY A 151 -19.30 20.57 -35.63
C GLY A 151 -20.38 19.84 -36.43
N ASN A 152 -20.80 20.42 -37.55
CA ASN A 152 -21.69 19.75 -38.49
C ASN A 152 -20.90 19.30 -39.70
N GLY A 153 -21.40 18.26 -40.36
CA GLY A 153 -20.74 17.72 -41.53
C GLY A 153 -21.59 16.67 -42.21
N ASN A 154 -21.38 16.53 -43.51
CA ASN A 154 -22.03 15.52 -44.32
C ASN A 154 -20.93 14.80 -45.13
N PRO A 155 -20.78 13.47 -44.98
CA PRO A 155 -19.77 12.70 -45.71
C PRO A 155 -19.79 12.90 -47.23
N GLN A 156 -20.96 13.08 -47.83
CA GLN A 156 -21.08 13.31 -49.28
C GLN A 156 -20.49 14.68 -49.69
N VAL A 157 -20.59 15.70 -48.83
CA VAL A 157 -19.95 17.00 -49.06
C VAL A 157 -18.42 16.86 -48.96
N TRP A 158 -17.94 16.09 -47.99
CA TRP A 158 -16.50 15.82 -47.83
C TRP A 158 -15.92 15.01 -48.98
N ILE A 159 -16.66 14.01 -49.48
CA ILE A 159 -16.31 13.21 -50.67
C ILE A 159 -16.15 14.14 -51.90
N LYS A 160 -17.10 15.06 -52.12
CA LYS A 160 -16.99 16.08 -53.18
C LYS A 160 -15.78 17.00 -52.96
N PHE A 161 -15.57 17.46 -51.73
CA PHE A 161 -14.42 18.29 -51.38
C PHE A 161 -13.10 17.57 -51.70
N MET A 162 -12.93 16.31 -51.31
CA MET A 162 -11.72 15.53 -51.63
C MET A 162 -11.59 15.22 -53.13
N GLY A 163 -12.71 14.92 -53.80
CA GLY A 163 -12.76 14.65 -55.24
C GLY A 163 -12.31 15.81 -56.14
N SER A 164 -12.26 17.03 -55.61
CA SER A 164 -11.73 18.21 -56.32
C SER A 164 -10.19 18.32 -56.33
N GLY A 165 -9.46 17.32 -55.83
CA GLY A 165 -8.00 17.27 -55.91
C GLY A 165 -7.29 18.19 -54.92
N ARG A 166 -7.78 18.26 -53.67
CA ARG A 166 -7.26 19.12 -52.62
C ARG A 166 -5.85 18.75 -52.19
N ASP A 167 -5.05 19.76 -51.94
CA ASP A 167 -3.70 19.56 -51.40
C ASP A 167 -3.70 19.43 -49.87
N ARG A 168 -2.54 19.01 -49.33
CA ARG A 168 -2.35 18.81 -47.89
C ARG A 168 -2.59 20.07 -47.06
N THR A 169 -2.31 21.25 -47.60
CA THR A 169 -2.48 22.52 -46.88
C THR A 169 -3.96 22.81 -46.67
N GLU A 170 -4.77 22.57 -47.70
CA GLU A 170 -6.21 22.77 -47.63
C GLU A 170 -6.90 21.80 -46.66
N VAL A 171 -6.52 20.52 -46.70
CA VAL A 171 -7.06 19.51 -45.77
C VAL A 171 -6.62 19.80 -44.32
N SER A 172 -5.36 20.22 -44.13
CA SER A 172 -4.83 20.57 -42.79
C SER A 172 -5.58 21.75 -42.17
N ALA A 173 -5.98 22.75 -42.96
CA ALA A 173 -6.77 23.88 -42.47
C ALA A 173 -8.14 23.42 -41.93
N VAL A 174 -8.77 22.42 -42.56
CA VAL A 174 -10.03 21.83 -42.08
C VAL A 174 -9.81 21.04 -40.78
N ILE A 175 -8.75 20.22 -40.72
CA ILE A 175 -8.39 19.47 -39.51
C ILE A 175 -8.13 20.43 -38.33
N GLU A 176 -7.44 21.55 -38.56
CA GLU A 176 -7.21 22.58 -37.54
C GLU A 176 -8.52 23.24 -37.10
N ALA A 177 -9.43 23.56 -38.03
CA ALA A 177 -10.73 24.15 -37.70
C ALA A 177 -11.56 23.24 -36.78
N PHE A 178 -11.61 21.94 -37.08
CA PHE A 178 -12.24 20.96 -36.20
C PHE A 178 -11.56 20.87 -34.84
N ASN A 179 -10.23 20.82 -34.80
CA ASN A 179 -9.47 20.74 -33.53
C ASN A 179 -9.70 21.96 -32.65
N ARG A 180 -9.73 23.18 -33.21
CA ARG A 180 -10.02 24.41 -32.45
C ARG A 180 -11.43 24.40 -31.84
N SER A 181 -12.36 23.76 -32.53
CA SER A 181 -13.78 23.72 -32.14
C SER A 181 -14.12 22.53 -31.24
N GLY A 182 -13.25 21.53 -31.15
CA GLY A 182 -13.37 20.39 -30.23
C GLY A 182 -14.28 19.26 -30.70
N TYR A 183 -14.74 19.28 -31.96
CA TYR A 183 -15.66 18.28 -32.51
C TYR A 183 -14.95 17.02 -33.00
N ASN A 184 -14.40 16.25 -32.06
CA ASN A 184 -13.53 15.11 -32.35
C ASN A 184 -14.24 13.95 -33.07
N ASP A 185 -15.49 13.62 -32.74
CA ASP A 185 -16.25 12.56 -33.45
C ASP A 185 -16.47 12.90 -34.94
N VAL A 186 -16.72 14.17 -35.26
CA VAL A 186 -16.96 14.61 -36.64
C VAL A 186 -15.65 14.69 -37.42
N LEU A 187 -14.58 15.13 -36.76
CA LEU A 187 -13.23 15.10 -37.31
C LEU A 187 -12.78 13.67 -37.65
N GLU A 188 -13.09 12.71 -36.79
CA GLU A 188 -12.76 11.29 -37.03
C GLU A 188 -13.43 10.77 -38.30
N ASN A 189 -14.73 11.02 -38.49
CA ASN A 189 -15.46 10.67 -39.71
C ASN A 189 -14.94 11.43 -40.95
N PHE A 190 -14.53 12.70 -40.79
CA PHE A 190 -13.90 13.46 -41.87
C PHE A 190 -12.57 12.83 -42.29
N LEU A 191 -11.75 12.41 -41.33
CA LEU A 191 -10.47 11.75 -41.57
C LEU A 191 -10.66 10.38 -42.25
N ASP A 192 -11.75 9.67 -41.98
CA ASP A 192 -12.08 8.46 -42.76
C ASP A 192 -12.29 8.76 -44.24
N VAL A 193 -13.00 9.84 -44.57
CA VAL A 193 -13.16 10.24 -45.97
C VAL A 193 -11.81 10.64 -46.56
N VAL A 194 -10.99 11.41 -45.84
CA VAL A 194 -9.67 11.83 -46.30
C VAL A 194 -8.77 10.62 -46.58
N ILE A 195 -8.65 9.69 -45.63
CA ILE A 195 -7.77 8.50 -45.74
C ILE A 195 -8.21 7.58 -46.88
N ASN A 196 -9.51 7.44 -47.11
CA ASN A 196 -10.03 6.64 -48.24
C ASN A 196 -9.65 7.24 -49.61
N TYR A 197 -9.47 8.56 -49.70
CA TYR A 197 -9.05 9.25 -50.92
C TYR A 197 -7.53 9.34 -51.06
N ASP A 198 -6.85 9.64 -49.96
CA ASP A 198 -5.40 9.81 -49.85
C ASP A 198 -4.91 9.11 -48.58
N PRO A 199 -4.45 7.85 -48.67
CA PRO A 199 -3.98 7.06 -47.53
C PRO A 199 -2.58 7.49 -47.06
N ASP A 200 -2.33 8.80 -47.01
CA ASP A 200 -1.08 9.37 -46.50
C ASP A 200 -0.94 9.09 -44.99
N PRO A 201 0.21 8.55 -44.54
CA PRO A 201 0.47 8.29 -43.12
C PRO A 201 0.25 9.51 -42.21
N PHE A 202 0.40 10.74 -42.72
CA PHE A 202 0.09 11.96 -41.98
C PHE A 202 -1.37 11.99 -41.49
N TYR A 203 -2.35 11.66 -42.34
CA TYR A 203 -3.76 11.68 -41.96
C TYR A 203 -4.12 10.53 -41.04
N VAL A 204 -3.48 9.37 -41.22
CA VAL A 204 -3.62 8.23 -40.30
C VAL A 204 -3.12 8.62 -38.90
N LEU A 205 -2.00 9.34 -38.78
CA LEU A 205 -1.55 9.88 -37.49
C LEU A 205 -2.55 10.88 -36.90
N LYS A 206 -3.13 11.76 -37.72
CA LYS A 206 -4.18 12.68 -37.26
C LYS A 206 -5.42 11.95 -36.75
N LYS A 207 -5.81 10.86 -37.41
CA LYS A 207 -6.90 10.01 -36.92
C LYS A 207 -6.53 9.34 -35.59
N ALA A 208 -5.32 8.80 -35.48
CA ALA A 208 -4.82 8.19 -34.25
C ALA A 208 -4.78 9.19 -33.06
N GLU A 209 -4.32 10.42 -33.28
CA GLU A 209 -4.35 11.50 -32.28
C GLU A 209 -5.77 11.80 -31.80
N VAL A 210 -6.75 11.81 -32.70
CA VAL A 210 -8.17 12.04 -32.40
C VAL A 210 -8.76 10.88 -31.60
N LEU A 211 -8.54 9.64 -32.03
CA LEU A 211 -9.00 8.45 -31.31
C LEU A 211 -8.44 8.40 -29.89
N LYS A 212 -7.17 8.79 -29.70
CA LYS A 212 -6.54 8.90 -28.38
C LYS A 212 -7.21 9.97 -27.51
N LYS A 213 -7.50 11.16 -28.06
CA LYS A 213 -8.25 12.22 -27.33
C LYS A 213 -9.63 11.75 -26.88
N MET A 214 -10.22 10.80 -27.61
CA MET A 214 -11.54 10.25 -27.35
C MET A 214 -11.52 8.95 -26.53
N ASP A 215 -10.33 8.51 -26.07
CA ASP A 215 -10.13 7.25 -25.34
C ASP A 215 -10.64 6.00 -26.08
N LYS A 216 -10.67 6.04 -27.42
CA LYS A 216 -11.10 4.92 -28.27
C LYS A 216 -9.92 4.00 -28.60
N MET A 217 -9.33 3.38 -27.58
CA MET A 217 -8.10 2.56 -27.72
C MET A 217 -8.26 1.33 -28.62
N ASP A 218 -9.44 0.71 -28.67
CA ASP A 218 -9.69 -0.45 -29.55
C ASP A 218 -9.61 -0.05 -31.03
N GLN A 219 -10.25 1.05 -31.40
CA GLN A 219 -10.22 1.60 -32.77
C GLN A 219 -8.82 2.09 -33.14
N LEU A 220 -8.08 2.66 -32.18
CA LEU A 220 -6.69 3.04 -32.39
C LEU A 220 -5.82 1.81 -32.69
N SER A 221 -6.02 0.72 -31.94
CA SER A 221 -5.32 -0.54 -32.17
C SER A 221 -5.61 -1.12 -33.54
N GLU A 222 -6.87 -1.11 -33.99
CA GLU A 222 -7.27 -1.54 -35.33
C GLU A 222 -6.60 -0.70 -36.42
N LEU A 223 -6.73 0.64 -36.33
CA LEU A 223 -6.14 1.59 -37.28
C LEU A 223 -4.63 1.37 -37.46
N VAL A 224 -3.90 1.22 -36.35
CA VAL A 224 -2.44 1.04 -36.37
C VAL A 224 -2.06 -0.39 -36.77
N SER A 225 -2.91 -1.39 -36.50
CA SER A 225 -2.71 -2.78 -36.94
C SER A 225 -2.85 -2.97 -38.44
N ASP A 226 -3.58 -2.10 -39.14
CA ASP A 226 -3.74 -2.16 -40.60
C ASP A 226 -2.70 -1.35 -41.38
N LEU A 227 -1.91 -0.51 -40.69
CA LEU A 227 -0.87 0.31 -41.32
C LEU A 227 0.20 -0.53 -42.03
N ASP A 228 0.49 -0.24 -43.30
CA ASP A 228 1.65 -0.79 -43.99
C ASP A 228 2.94 -0.09 -43.53
N ILE A 229 3.66 -0.74 -42.61
CA ILE A 229 4.87 -0.18 -41.99
C ILE A 229 6.02 0.04 -42.98
N PHE A 230 6.06 -0.70 -44.09
CA PHE A 230 7.14 -0.57 -45.09
C PHE A 230 6.92 0.61 -46.04
N SER A 231 5.74 1.21 -46.01
CA SER A 231 5.43 2.44 -46.76
C SER A 231 5.90 3.72 -46.06
N LEU A 232 6.29 3.62 -44.77
CA LEU A 232 6.72 4.76 -43.97
C LEU A 232 8.17 5.15 -44.31
N ASN A 233 8.33 6.34 -44.91
CA ASN A 233 9.65 6.87 -45.27
C ASN A 233 10.10 8.06 -44.40
N ASP A 234 9.18 8.66 -43.64
CA ASP A 234 9.48 9.80 -42.76
C ASP A 234 9.79 9.32 -41.34
N ILE A 235 10.98 9.65 -40.83
CA ILE A 235 11.42 9.22 -39.50
C ILE A 235 10.54 9.77 -38.37
N GLY A 236 9.95 10.97 -38.55
CA GLY A 236 9.01 11.54 -37.59
C GLY A 236 7.72 10.73 -37.51
N HIS A 237 7.19 10.30 -38.65
CA HIS A 237 6.03 9.40 -38.71
C HIS A 237 6.34 8.04 -38.10
N ILE A 238 7.50 7.44 -38.42
CA ILE A 238 7.93 6.15 -37.85
C ILE A 238 7.96 6.22 -36.32
N LYS A 239 8.59 7.25 -35.75
CA LYS A 239 8.65 7.43 -34.28
C LYS A 239 7.26 7.59 -33.67
N SER A 240 6.40 8.40 -34.30
CA SER A 240 5.03 8.64 -33.83
C SER A 240 4.18 7.36 -33.85
N PHE A 241 4.25 6.58 -34.94
CA PHE A 241 3.56 5.29 -35.01
C PHE A 241 4.14 4.26 -34.05
N SER A 242 5.45 4.27 -33.84
CA SER A 242 6.09 3.39 -32.87
C SER A 242 5.58 3.64 -31.45
N ASP A 243 5.47 4.91 -31.04
CA ASP A 243 4.90 5.29 -29.74
C ASP A 243 3.43 4.86 -29.61
N LEU A 244 2.65 5.03 -30.68
CA LEU A 244 1.25 4.61 -30.73
C LEU A 244 1.10 3.08 -30.62
N MET A 245 1.95 2.32 -31.31
CA MET A 245 1.94 0.87 -31.24
C MET A 245 2.30 0.36 -29.83
N LEU A 246 3.25 0.98 -29.14
CA LEU A 246 3.55 0.64 -27.73
C LEU A 246 2.36 0.91 -26.82
N GLN A 247 1.69 2.06 -26.99
CA GLN A 247 0.49 2.41 -26.21
C GLN A 247 -0.68 1.44 -26.49
N ALA A 248 -0.85 1.04 -27.76
CA ALA A 248 -1.83 0.03 -28.18
C ALA A 248 -1.41 -1.41 -27.86
N LYS A 249 -0.23 -1.62 -27.24
CA LYS A 249 0.34 -2.94 -26.93
C LYS A 249 0.55 -3.85 -28.15
N LEU A 250 0.73 -3.25 -29.33
CA LEU A 250 1.06 -3.95 -30.59
C LEU A 250 2.56 -4.23 -30.68
N PHE A 251 3.12 -4.91 -29.68
CA PHE A 251 4.56 -5.06 -29.49
C PHE A 251 5.26 -5.76 -30.67
N SER A 252 4.66 -6.83 -31.21
CA SER A 252 5.21 -7.56 -32.36
C SER A 252 5.33 -6.69 -33.61
N LYS A 253 4.28 -5.92 -33.92
CA LYS A 253 4.28 -5.03 -35.08
C LYS A 253 5.25 -3.86 -34.90
N ASN A 254 5.31 -3.29 -33.70
CA ASN A 254 6.29 -2.25 -33.39
C ASN A 254 7.73 -2.76 -33.47
N LEU A 255 7.98 -4.02 -33.08
CA LEU A 255 9.29 -4.65 -33.20
C LEU A 255 9.74 -4.71 -34.66
N GLU A 256 8.85 -5.09 -35.58
CA GLU A 256 9.12 -5.12 -37.02
C GLU A 256 9.39 -3.71 -37.56
N LEU A 257 8.55 -2.73 -37.21
CA LEU A 257 8.72 -1.33 -37.59
C LEU A 257 10.08 -0.77 -37.12
N CYS A 258 10.43 -0.97 -35.85
CA CYS A 258 11.66 -0.46 -35.29
C CYS A 258 12.89 -1.12 -35.93
N LYS A 259 12.86 -2.44 -36.18
CA LYS A 259 13.96 -3.13 -36.89
C LYS A 259 14.16 -2.59 -38.29
N TYR A 260 13.07 -2.49 -39.06
CA TYR A 260 13.09 -1.93 -40.41
C TYR A 260 13.66 -0.50 -40.41
N ALA A 261 13.17 0.35 -39.51
CA ALA A 261 13.61 1.73 -39.43
C ALA A 261 15.08 1.87 -39.00
N LEU A 262 15.54 1.05 -38.06
CA LEU A 262 16.92 1.07 -37.56
C LEU A 262 17.95 0.52 -38.56
N GLU A 263 17.54 -0.27 -39.56
CA GLU A 263 18.41 -0.63 -40.70
C GLU A 263 18.73 0.57 -41.59
N ILE A 264 17.85 1.58 -41.61
CA ILE A 264 17.93 2.75 -42.49
C ILE A 264 18.43 3.99 -41.73
N HIS A 265 17.97 4.16 -40.49
CA HIS A 265 18.19 5.33 -39.65
C HIS A 265 18.58 4.91 -38.23
N GLU A 266 19.81 5.20 -37.84
CA GLU A 266 20.20 5.09 -36.43
C GLU A 266 19.53 6.19 -35.61
N ASP A 267 18.60 5.82 -34.71
CA ASP A 267 17.86 6.76 -33.85
C ASP A 267 17.64 6.15 -32.45
N GLU A 268 18.03 6.90 -31.41
CA GLU A 268 17.95 6.47 -30.01
C GLU A 268 16.53 6.13 -29.56
N HIS A 269 15.53 6.92 -29.98
CA HIS A 269 14.13 6.74 -29.59
C HIS A 269 13.58 5.43 -30.14
N LEU A 270 13.93 5.09 -31.38
CA LEU A 270 13.55 3.82 -31.98
C LEU A 270 14.26 2.63 -31.31
N MET A 271 15.51 2.80 -30.85
CA MET A 271 16.18 1.76 -30.05
C MET A 271 15.47 1.54 -28.71
N VAL A 272 15.03 2.61 -28.03
CA VAL A 272 14.24 2.51 -26.80
C VAL A 272 12.93 1.77 -27.07
N ASN A 273 12.21 2.15 -28.13
CA ASN A 273 10.94 1.52 -28.47
C ASN A 273 11.09 0.06 -28.90
N LEU A 274 12.20 -0.29 -29.57
CA LEU A 274 12.56 -1.68 -29.85
C LEU A 274 12.73 -2.48 -28.55
N ALA A 275 13.46 -1.93 -27.57
CA ALA A 275 13.69 -2.57 -26.28
C ALA A 275 12.38 -2.75 -25.49
N GLU A 276 11.51 -1.72 -25.48
CA GLU A 276 10.19 -1.81 -24.84
C GLU A 276 9.27 -2.83 -25.54
N SER A 277 9.34 -2.95 -26.86
CA SER A 277 8.65 -4.03 -27.59
C SER A 277 9.13 -5.41 -27.19
N CYS A 278 10.46 -5.63 -27.09
CA CYS A 278 11.00 -6.89 -26.58
C CYS A 278 10.50 -7.18 -25.16
N ALA A 279 10.54 -6.19 -24.27
CA ALA A 279 10.05 -6.34 -22.89
C ALA A 279 8.55 -6.65 -22.83
N GLY A 280 7.73 -5.97 -23.64
CA GLY A 280 6.28 -6.20 -23.75
C GLY A 280 5.91 -7.59 -24.27
N LEU A 281 6.80 -8.22 -25.06
CA LEU A 281 6.69 -9.61 -25.49
C LEU A 281 7.21 -10.63 -24.46
N GLY A 282 7.72 -10.16 -23.32
CA GLY A 282 8.35 -11.01 -22.30
C GLY A 282 9.79 -11.41 -22.62
N ASP A 283 10.37 -10.89 -23.70
CA ASP A 283 11.76 -11.15 -24.09
C ASP A 283 12.70 -10.16 -23.38
N LEU A 284 12.82 -10.37 -22.06
CA LEU A 284 13.60 -9.48 -21.19
C LEU A 284 15.08 -9.45 -21.58
N MET A 285 15.63 -10.56 -22.10
CA MET A 285 17.04 -10.64 -22.45
C MET A 285 17.40 -9.74 -23.63
N ASN A 286 16.63 -9.82 -24.72
CA ASN A 286 16.85 -8.92 -25.87
C ASN A 286 16.56 -7.46 -25.53
N ALA A 287 15.59 -7.19 -24.65
CA ALA A 287 15.35 -5.84 -24.14
C ALA A 287 16.56 -5.28 -23.37
N ILE A 288 17.13 -6.08 -22.45
CA ILE A 288 18.32 -5.72 -21.68
C ILE A 288 19.52 -5.51 -22.61
N GLU A 289 19.76 -6.39 -23.59
CA GLU A 289 20.84 -6.24 -24.57
C GLU A 289 20.70 -4.96 -25.40
N THR A 290 19.49 -4.65 -25.85
CA THR A 290 19.19 -3.41 -26.58
C THR A 290 19.47 -2.18 -25.72
N TYR A 291 19.02 -2.18 -24.46
CA TYR A 291 19.32 -1.08 -23.53
C TYR A 291 20.82 -0.95 -23.22
N MET A 292 21.55 -2.05 -23.10
CA MET A 292 23.00 -1.99 -22.93
C MET A 292 23.69 -1.38 -24.17
N GLU A 293 23.19 -1.66 -25.37
CA GLU A 293 23.69 -1.03 -26.60
C GLU A 293 23.38 0.47 -26.66
N ILE A 294 22.18 0.89 -26.24
CA ILE A 294 21.83 2.31 -26.06
C ILE A 294 22.84 2.96 -25.11
N LEU A 295 23.12 2.34 -23.96
CA LEU A 295 24.02 2.91 -22.94
C LEU A 295 25.49 2.96 -23.36
N LYS A 296 25.94 2.12 -24.31
CA LYS A 296 27.27 2.25 -24.91
C LYS A 296 27.39 3.49 -25.79
N ARG A 297 26.32 3.85 -26.51
CA ARG A 297 26.28 4.99 -27.45
C ARG A 297 25.91 6.29 -26.75
N TYR A 298 25.00 6.22 -25.80
CA TYR A 298 24.41 7.32 -25.05
C TYR A 298 24.63 7.09 -23.54
N PRO A 299 25.88 7.21 -23.04
CA PRO A 299 26.22 6.88 -21.66
C PRO A 299 25.56 7.78 -20.62
N ASP A 300 25.02 8.94 -21.00
CA ASP A 300 24.34 9.87 -20.09
C ASP A 300 22.81 9.69 -20.08
N ASN A 301 22.27 8.70 -20.82
CA ASN A 301 20.85 8.39 -20.78
C ASN A 301 20.49 7.59 -19.51
N TYR A 302 20.28 8.33 -18.41
CA TYR A 302 19.89 7.75 -17.13
C TYR A 302 18.51 7.07 -17.16
N ALA A 303 17.59 7.52 -18.01
CA ALA A 303 16.27 6.88 -18.15
C ALA A 303 16.40 5.47 -18.72
N ALA A 304 17.19 5.30 -19.79
CA ALA A 304 17.54 4.00 -20.36
C ALA A 304 18.27 3.11 -19.33
N ARG A 305 19.14 3.70 -18.51
CA ARG A 305 19.88 2.98 -17.47
C ARG A 305 18.97 2.45 -16.36
N ILE A 306 18.07 3.29 -15.86
CA ILE A 306 17.06 2.90 -14.86
C ILE A 306 16.18 1.79 -15.43
N ARG A 307 15.71 1.93 -16.66
CA ARG A 307 14.86 0.92 -17.31
C ARG A 307 15.59 -0.40 -17.51
N CYS A 308 16.85 -0.37 -17.95
CA CYS A 308 17.73 -1.53 -18.01
C CYS A 308 17.86 -2.23 -16.65
N ALA A 309 18.10 -1.47 -15.57
CA ALA A 309 18.25 -2.02 -14.23
C ALA A 309 16.95 -2.67 -13.72
N ARG A 310 15.79 -2.09 -14.03
CA ARG A 310 14.48 -2.69 -13.73
C ARG A 310 14.26 -3.99 -14.49
N LEU A 311 14.55 -4.02 -15.79
CA LEU A 311 14.43 -5.25 -16.58
C LEU A 311 15.38 -6.36 -16.09
N GLN A 312 16.59 -6.01 -15.65
CA GLN A 312 17.50 -6.94 -14.99
C GLN A 312 16.90 -7.50 -13.70
N TYR A 313 16.26 -6.66 -12.88
CA TYR A 313 15.54 -7.12 -11.69
C TYR A 313 14.40 -8.08 -12.04
N ASP A 314 13.55 -7.72 -13.02
CA ASP A 314 12.42 -8.55 -13.47
C ASP A 314 12.90 -9.89 -14.06
N ALA A 315 14.09 -9.91 -14.66
CA ALA A 315 14.75 -11.12 -15.15
C ALA A 315 15.46 -11.94 -14.05
N GLY A 316 15.39 -11.53 -12.77
CA GLY A 316 16.05 -12.19 -11.63
C GLY A 316 17.57 -11.94 -11.53
N LYS A 317 18.11 -11.02 -12.34
CA LYS A 317 19.53 -10.63 -12.36
C LYS A 317 19.81 -9.52 -11.35
N TYR A 318 19.62 -9.86 -10.08
CA TYR A 318 19.62 -8.89 -8.98
C TYR A 318 20.97 -8.18 -8.79
N SER A 319 22.09 -8.90 -8.96
CA SER A 319 23.43 -8.33 -8.82
C SER A 319 23.73 -7.30 -9.92
N GLU A 320 23.40 -7.63 -11.17
CA GLU A 320 23.55 -6.73 -12.31
C GLU A 320 22.62 -5.52 -12.20
N SER A 321 21.38 -5.72 -11.76
CA SER A 321 20.42 -4.64 -11.48
C SER A 321 20.98 -3.66 -10.45
N ALA A 322 21.44 -4.15 -9.30
CA ALA A 322 22.04 -3.33 -8.25
C ALA A 322 23.28 -2.56 -8.76
N SER A 323 24.16 -3.21 -9.52
CA SER A 323 25.33 -2.58 -10.13
C SER A 323 24.94 -1.47 -11.10
N THR A 324 23.96 -1.71 -11.97
CA THR A 324 23.47 -0.73 -12.94
C THR A 324 22.83 0.48 -12.24
N PHE A 325 22.00 0.26 -11.22
CA PHE A 325 21.43 1.35 -10.41
C PHE A 325 22.49 2.17 -9.68
N ASN A 326 23.57 1.56 -9.19
CA ASN A 326 24.67 2.29 -8.52
C ASN A 326 25.40 3.27 -9.45
N THR A 327 25.28 3.12 -10.76
CA THR A 327 25.85 4.06 -11.75
C THR A 327 24.91 5.20 -12.13
N VAL A 328 23.71 5.25 -11.52
CA VAL A 328 22.75 6.36 -11.68
C VAL A 328 22.92 7.33 -10.51
N PRO A 329 23.09 8.65 -10.77
CA PRO A 329 23.10 9.65 -9.71
C PRO A 329 21.82 9.60 -8.88
N ARG A 330 21.94 9.64 -7.55
CA ARG A 330 20.80 9.53 -6.62
C ARG A 330 19.70 10.56 -6.87
N SER A 331 20.07 11.78 -7.29
CA SER A 331 19.14 12.85 -7.67
C SER A 331 18.31 12.57 -8.94
N LYS A 332 18.59 11.48 -9.66
CA LYS A 332 17.83 11.04 -10.84
C LYS A 332 16.91 9.84 -10.57
N LEU A 333 17.02 9.21 -9.40
CA LEU A 333 16.18 8.08 -9.01
C LEU A 333 14.92 8.57 -8.33
N GLY A 334 13.76 8.13 -8.79
CA GLY A 334 12.50 8.30 -8.06
C GLY A 334 12.40 7.33 -6.88
N GLU A 335 11.45 7.55 -5.97
CA GLU A 335 11.22 6.67 -4.82
C GLU A 335 11.05 5.19 -5.24
N SER A 336 10.24 4.93 -6.28
CA SER A 336 10.06 3.57 -6.79
C SER A 336 11.34 2.95 -7.37
N ASP A 337 12.27 3.76 -7.90
CA ASP A 337 13.56 3.25 -8.40
C ASP A 337 14.49 2.87 -7.24
N PHE A 338 14.49 3.66 -6.16
CA PHE A 338 15.21 3.32 -4.94
C PHE A 338 14.70 2.00 -4.36
N ILE A 339 13.38 1.79 -4.29
CA ILE A 339 12.81 0.54 -3.77
C ILE A 339 13.28 -0.66 -4.59
N VAL A 340 13.26 -0.58 -5.92
CA VAL A 340 13.75 -1.68 -6.78
C VAL A 340 15.25 -1.89 -6.58
N MET A 341 16.05 -0.83 -6.50
CA MET A 341 17.49 -0.92 -6.22
C MET A 341 17.77 -1.61 -4.86
N ILE A 342 17.07 -1.22 -3.80
CA ILE A 342 17.23 -1.77 -2.45
C ILE A 342 16.82 -3.24 -2.43
N ARG A 343 15.70 -3.60 -3.08
CA ARG A 343 15.27 -4.99 -3.23
C ARG A 343 16.27 -5.81 -4.04
N ALA A 344 16.83 -5.26 -5.12
CA ALA A 344 17.88 -5.91 -5.91
C ALA A 344 19.10 -6.23 -5.03
N LYS A 345 19.60 -5.25 -4.27
CA LYS A 345 20.72 -5.43 -3.33
C LYS A 345 20.41 -6.47 -2.24
N SER A 346 19.21 -6.38 -1.68
CA SER A 346 18.71 -7.30 -0.66
C SER A 346 18.66 -8.75 -1.16
N SER A 347 18.23 -8.96 -2.40
CA SER A 347 18.18 -10.27 -3.07
C SER A 347 19.56 -10.77 -3.55
N SER A 348 20.52 -9.87 -3.77
CA SER A 348 21.91 -10.21 -4.11
C SER A 348 22.84 -10.30 -2.89
N SER A 349 22.27 -10.41 -1.67
CA SER A 349 23.00 -10.50 -0.40
C SER A 349 23.87 -9.28 -0.05
N MET A 350 23.63 -8.13 -0.66
CA MET A 350 24.28 -6.85 -0.39
C MET A 350 23.51 -6.07 0.69
N LEU A 351 23.33 -6.70 1.86
CA LEU A 351 22.42 -6.20 2.91
C LEU A 351 22.91 -4.91 3.57
N LEU A 352 24.22 -4.73 3.72
CA LEU A 352 24.80 -3.52 4.30
C LEU A 352 24.63 -2.30 3.38
N GLU A 353 24.76 -2.49 2.07
CA GLU A 353 24.47 -1.43 1.11
C GLU A 353 22.97 -1.13 1.05
N ALA A 354 22.12 -2.17 1.09
CA ALA A 354 20.67 -2.02 1.09
C ALA A 354 20.17 -1.22 2.31
N ILE A 355 20.70 -1.50 3.52
CA ILE A 355 20.31 -0.76 4.74
C ILE A 355 20.83 0.69 4.71
N SER A 356 21.98 0.94 4.08
CA SER A 356 22.45 2.32 3.87
C SER A 356 21.56 3.08 2.88
N ASP A 357 21.17 2.44 1.76
CA ASP A 357 20.35 3.08 0.73
C ASP A 357 18.92 3.33 1.21
N ILE A 358 18.33 2.48 2.06
CA ILE A 358 16.98 2.75 2.62
C ILE A 358 17.02 3.98 3.54
N ALA A 359 18.07 4.14 4.33
CA ALA A 359 18.26 5.34 5.15
C ALA A 359 18.46 6.60 4.28
N GLU A 360 19.23 6.50 3.20
CA GLU A 360 19.39 7.58 2.21
C GLU A 360 18.04 7.92 1.55
N MET A 361 17.28 6.93 1.08
CA MET A 361 15.95 7.12 0.48
C MET A 361 15.00 7.85 1.43
N MET A 362 14.96 7.44 2.70
CA MET A 362 14.13 8.08 3.73
C MET A 362 14.55 9.53 4.00
N SER A 363 15.81 9.90 3.76
CA SER A 363 16.26 11.30 3.85
C SER A 363 15.75 12.18 2.71
N PHE A 364 15.52 11.60 1.52
CA PHE A 364 14.97 12.32 0.36
C PHE A 364 13.45 12.37 0.36
N TYR A 365 12.80 11.26 0.72
CA TYR A 365 11.34 11.07 0.54
C TYR A 365 10.56 11.00 1.86
N GLY A 366 11.23 11.00 3.00
CA GLY A 366 10.61 10.87 4.32
C GLY A 366 10.34 9.43 4.73
N LYS A 367 9.74 9.26 5.93
CA LYS A 367 9.32 7.94 6.43
C LYS A 367 7.94 7.59 5.87
N THR A 368 7.83 6.42 5.25
CA THR A 368 6.56 5.84 4.77
C THR A 368 6.44 4.42 5.32
N LEU A 369 5.22 3.89 5.40
CA LEU A 369 5.01 2.54 5.91
C LEU A 369 5.79 1.49 5.07
N GLU A 370 5.76 1.61 3.74
CA GLU A 370 6.50 0.71 2.84
C GLU A 370 8.01 0.74 3.10
N ASN A 371 8.60 1.93 3.25
CA ASN A 371 10.05 2.04 3.43
C ASN A 371 10.52 1.59 4.82
N LEU A 372 9.70 1.79 5.86
CA LEU A 372 9.96 1.28 7.20
C LEU A 372 9.89 -0.25 7.25
N HIS A 373 8.94 -0.88 6.54
CA HIS A 373 8.91 -2.34 6.46
C HIS A 373 10.13 -2.92 5.76
N ILE A 374 10.57 -2.30 4.66
CA ILE A 374 11.80 -2.71 3.97
C ILE A 374 13.00 -2.58 4.93
N LYS A 375 13.07 -1.47 5.67
CA LYS A 375 14.13 -1.25 6.67
C LYS A 375 14.10 -2.30 7.78
N MET A 376 12.91 -2.59 8.34
CA MET A 376 12.73 -3.57 9.40
C MET A 376 13.16 -4.98 8.95
N ASP A 377 12.78 -5.41 7.73
CA ASP A 377 13.23 -6.71 7.17
C ASP A 377 14.77 -6.79 7.08
N LEU A 378 15.40 -5.73 6.59
CA LEU A 378 16.86 -5.66 6.48
C LEU A 378 17.54 -5.71 7.85
N GLU A 379 17.03 -4.96 8.84
CA GLU A 379 17.55 -4.96 10.21
C GLU A 379 17.42 -6.34 10.87
N MET A 380 16.28 -7.02 10.67
CA MET A 380 16.07 -8.39 11.17
C MET A 380 17.08 -9.37 10.55
N ARG A 381 17.30 -9.30 9.23
CA ARG A 381 18.24 -10.18 8.50
C ARG A 381 19.70 -9.89 8.84
N LEU A 382 20.01 -8.67 9.26
CA LEU A 382 21.33 -8.26 9.75
C LEU A 382 21.51 -8.51 11.26
N HIS A 383 20.49 -9.01 11.96
CA HIS A 383 20.47 -9.19 13.41
C HIS A 383 20.71 -7.88 14.21
N LEU A 384 20.27 -6.75 13.67
CA LEU A 384 20.34 -5.43 14.30
C LEU A 384 19.10 -5.22 15.20
N GLU A 385 19.02 -5.96 16.30
CA GLU A 385 17.79 -6.02 17.10
C GLU A 385 17.38 -4.67 17.72
N SER A 386 18.34 -3.83 18.11
CA SER A 386 18.06 -2.54 18.76
C SER A 386 17.53 -1.51 17.75
N GLU A 387 18.10 -1.49 16.56
CA GLU A 387 17.68 -0.66 15.44
C GLU A 387 16.29 -1.09 14.95
N CYS A 388 16.08 -2.40 14.82
CA CYS A 388 14.78 -2.99 14.50
C CYS A 388 13.71 -2.64 15.54
N TYR A 389 14.07 -2.55 16.82
CA TYR A 389 13.15 -2.10 17.88
C TYR A 389 12.67 -0.66 17.66
N TYR A 390 13.58 0.25 17.29
CA TYR A 390 13.20 1.64 16.97
C TYR A 390 12.39 1.73 15.68
N THR A 391 12.76 0.99 14.63
CA THR A 391 12.00 0.95 13.37
C THR A 391 10.61 0.36 13.57
N ALA A 392 10.46 -0.69 14.37
CA ALA A 392 9.15 -1.23 14.73
C ALA A 392 8.31 -0.20 15.50
N GLY A 393 8.93 0.59 16.38
CA GLY A 393 8.27 1.73 17.04
C GLY A 393 7.75 2.77 16.04
N ASP A 394 8.58 3.19 15.08
CA ASP A 394 8.19 4.11 13.99
C ASP A 394 7.01 3.54 13.17
N ILE A 395 6.99 2.23 12.90
CA ILE A 395 5.88 1.57 12.18
C ILE A 395 4.59 1.65 13.01
N ILE A 396 4.65 1.31 14.30
CA ILE A 396 3.48 1.32 15.20
C ILE A 396 2.91 2.73 15.37
N GLU A 397 3.75 3.78 15.33
CA GLU A 397 3.30 5.17 15.36
C GLU A 397 2.47 5.53 14.11
N LEU A 398 2.78 4.96 12.94
CA LEU A 398 2.06 5.19 11.70
C LEU A 398 0.86 4.24 11.50
N ASP A 399 1.02 2.97 11.87
CA ASP A 399 -0.02 1.94 11.88
C ASP A 399 0.00 1.16 13.20
N PRO A 400 -0.83 1.56 14.18
CA PRO A 400 -0.90 0.90 15.48
C PRO A 400 -1.33 -0.56 15.45
N ASN A 401 -1.88 -1.04 14.33
CA ASN A 401 -2.38 -2.40 14.15
C ASN A 401 -1.41 -3.32 13.38
N ASP A 402 -0.23 -2.83 12.99
CA ASP A 402 0.76 -3.66 12.30
C ASP A 402 1.23 -4.82 13.19
N THR A 403 0.84 -6.03 12.83
CA THR A 403 1.03 -7.21 13.69
C THR A 403 2.50 -7.60 13.82
N ALA A 404 3.27 -7.49 12.73
CA ALA A 404 4.67 -7.87 12.71
C ALA A 404 5.53 -6.93 13.56
N ALA A 405 5.36 -5.62 13.40
CA ALA A 405 6.06 -4.61 14.19
C ALA A 405 5.68 -4.69 15.67
N ARG A 406 4.38 -4.81 15.99
CA ARG A 406 3.91 -4.98 17.38
C ARG A 406 4.51 -6.22 18.03
N GLU A 407 4.48 -7.36 17.33
CA GLU A 407 5.01 -8.62 17.85
C GLU A 407 6.51 -8.50 18.14
N PHE A 408 7.29 -7.97 17.20
CA PHE A 408 8.72 -7.75 17.39
C PHE A 408 8.99 -6.83 18.58
N TYR A 409 8.33 -5.66 18.61
CA TYR A 409 8.50 -4.64 19.64
C TYR A 409 8.19 -5.19 21.03
N ARG A 410 7.05 -5.89 21.16
CA ARG A 410 6.63 -6.54 22.41
C ARG A 410 7.62 -7.61 22.86
N ASN A 411 8.03 -8.50 21.95
CA ASN A 411 8.94 -9.58 22.29
C ASN A 411 10.33 -9.06 22.68
N TYR A 412 10.79 -7.97 22.03
CA TYR A 412 12.01 -7.27 22.40
C TYR A 412 11.94 -6.71 23.83
N LEU A 413 10.86 -6.02 24.19
CA LEU A 413 10.66 -5.50 25.55
C LEU A 413 10.68 -6.63 26.60
N PHE A 414 10.02 -7.75 26.29
CA PHE A 414 9.96 -8.88 27.21
C PHE A 414 11.33 -9.54 27.43
N ARG A 415 12.07 -9.82 26.34
CA ARG A 415 13.39 -10.48 26.40
C ARG A 415 14.44 -9.62 27.10
N ASN A 416 14.34 -8.29 27.00
CA ASN A 416 15.24 -7.35 27.67
C ASN A 416 14.79 -6.97 29.10
N HIS A 417 13.83 -7.70 29.68
CA HIS A 417 13.31 -7.47 31.03
C HIS A 417 12.74 -6.06 31.27
N GLU A 418 12.33 -5.35 30.20
CA GLU A 418 11.70 -4.04 30.23
C GLU A 418 10.19 -4.17 30.56
N TYR A 419 9.91 -4.87 31.66
CA TYR A 419 8.58 -5.35 32.03
C TYR A 419 7.55 -4.25 32.25
N GLU A 420 7.97 -3.09 32.77
CA GLU A 420 7.06 -1.94 32.93
C GLU A 420 6.58 -1.39 31.58
N LYS A 421 7.49 -1.26 30.61
CA LYS A 421 7.16 -0.82 29.24
C LYS A 421 6.33 -1.87 28.54
N TYR A 422 6.71 -3.14 28.67
CA TYR A 422 5.96 -4.29 28.13
C TYR A 422 4.51 -4.25 28.59
N LEU A 423 4.25 -4.19 29.89
CA LEU A 423 2.90 -4.16 30.44
C LEU A 423 2.10 -2.94 29.96
N LYS A 424 2.72 -1.75 29.88
CA LYS A 424 2.05 -0.54 29.37
C LYS A 424 1.69 -0.63 27.88
N PHE A 425 2.47 -1.37 27.10
CA PHE A 425 2.29 -1.49 25.65
C PHE A 425 1.14 -2.43 25.25
N LEU A 426 0.88 -3.47 26.05
CA LEU A 426 -0.15 -4.46 25.72
C LEU A 426 -1.57 -3.87 25.81
N ASN A 427 -2.37 -4.15 24.77
CA ASN A 427 -3.81 -3.94 24.81
C ASN A 427 -4.53 -5.09 25.57
N ASP A 428 -5.84 -4.94 25.78
CA ASP A 428 -6.63 -5.89 26.58
C ASP A 428 -6.69 -7.30 25.95
N ASP A 429 -6.79 -7.37 24.62
CA ASP A 429 -6.81 -8.64 23.89
C ASP A 429 -5.46 -9.37 24.02
N GLU A 430 -4.34 -8.67 23.82
CA GLU A 430 -2.99 -9.21 23.97
C GLU A 430 -2.72 -9.67 25.41
N ARG A 431 -3.20 -8.93 26.41
CA ARG A 431 -3.09 -9.33 27.83
C ARG A 431 -3.80 -10.64 28.10
N SER A 432 -4.94 -10.88 27.46
CA SER A 432 -5.73 -12.10 27.64
C SER A 432 -5.07 -13.34 27.00
N VAL A 433 -4.29 -13.16 25.93
CA VAL A 433 -3.62 -14.26 25.21
C VAL A 433 -2.24 -14.55 25.80
N LEU A 434 -1.53 -13.53 26.30
CA LEU A 434 -0.14 -13.63 26.78
C LEU A 434 -0.04 -13.71 28.31
N LEU A 435 -1.01 -14.37 28.96
CA LEU A 435 -1.12 -14.43 30.41
C LEU A 435 0.16 -14.91 31.12
N PRO A 436 0.88 -15.95 30.64
CA PRO A 436 2.16 -16.34 31.24
C PRO A 436 3.20 -15.21 31.23
N GLN A 437 3.35 -14.50 30.12
CA GLN A 437 4.28 -13.37 30.00
C GLN A 437 3.85 -12.19 30.87
N VAL A 438 2.55 -11.91 30.94
CA VAL A 438 2.00 -10.87 31.83
C VAL A 438 2.29 -11.20 33.29
N PHE A 439 2.13 -12.47 33.70
CA PHE A 439 2.51 -12.93 35.04
C PHE A 439 3.99 -12.67 35.32
N VAL A 440 4.89 -13.11 34.41
CA VAL A 440 6.34 -12.90 34.58
C VAL A 440 6.67 -11.41 34.72
N ALA A 441 6.08 -10.56 33.89
CA ALA A 441 6.33 -9.12 33.93
C ALA A 441 5.79 -8.45 35.21
N LEU A 442 4.63 -8.87 35.72
CA LEU A 442 4.09 -8.36 36.99
C LEU A 442 4.92 -8.81 38.20
N ALA A 443 5.31 -10.09 38.23
CA ALA A 443 6.17 -10.62 39.27
C ALA A 443 7.53 -9.90 39.30
N GLY A 444 8.17 -9.73 38.14
CA GLY A 444 9.46 -9.04 38.01
C GLY A 444 9.42 -7.55 38.35
N THR A 445 8.25 -6.89 38.24
CA THR A 445 8.06 -5.48 38.64
C THR A 445 7.63 -5.32 40.11
N GLY A 446 7.57 -6.41 40.89
CA GLY A 446 7.17 -6.40 42.29
C GLY A 446 5.66 -6.27 42.53
N LYS A 447 4.84 -6.33 41.47
CA LYS A 447 3.36 -6.29 41.54
C LYS A 447 2.79 -7.69 41.71
N PHE A 448 3.26 -8.39 42.74
CA PHE A 448 3.00 -9.81 42.91
C PHE A 448 1.52 -10.13 43.16
N GLN A 449 0.78 -9.25 43.85
CA GLN A 449 -0.66 -9.44 44.08
C GLN A 449 -1.43 -9.46 42.76
N ASP A 450 -1.17 -8.49 41.88
CA ASP A 450 -1.79 -8.43 40.55
C ASP A 450 -1.44 -9.67 39.72
N ALA A 451 -0.19 -10.17 39.84
CA ALA A 451 0.25 -11.40 39.17
C ALA A 451 -0.58 -12.62 39.62
N ILE A 452 -0.84 -12.76 40.92
CA ILE A 452 -1.66 -13.85 41.48
C ILE A 452 -3.11 -13.75 41.01
N ASP A 453 -3.67 -12.55 40.97
CA ASP A 453 -5.07 -12.36 40.56
C ASP A 453 -5.29 -12.75 39.09
N ILE A 454 -4.29 -12.55 38.22
CA ILE A 454 -4.33 -13.03 36.82
C ILE A 454 -4.34 -14.56 36.75
N LEU A 455 -3.50 -15.24 37.52
CA LEU A 455 -3.49 -16.71 37.54
C LEU A 455 -4.78 -17.29 38.12
N ARG A 456 -5.40 -16.63 39.12
CA ARG A 456 -6.72 -17.03 39.65
C ARG A 456 -7.79 -17.02 38.58
N GLN A 457 -7.78 -16.03 37.69
CA GLN A 457 -8.73 -15.92 36.60
C GLN A 457 -8.50 -16.99 35.52
N ASN A 458 -7.25 -17.42 35.33
CA ASN A 458 -6.88 -18.39 34.30
C ASN A 458 -5.88 -19.44 34.80
N PRO A 459 -6.34 -20.44 35.58
CA PRO A 459 -5.46 -21.45 36.21
C PRO A 459 -4.66 -22.30 35.23
N THR A 460 -5.06 -22.41 33.96
CA THR A 460 -4.30 -23.13 32.92
C THR A 460 -2.91 -22.55 32.68
N SER A 461 -2.70 -21.26 32.97
CA SER A 461 -1.38 -20.62 32.90
C SER A 461 -0.38 -21.22 33.88
N LEU A 462 -0.85 -21.90 34.94
CA LEU A 462 0.00 -22.65 35.88
C LEU A 462 0.71 -23.84 35.24
N GLU A 463 0.38 -24.23 34.00
CA GLU A 463 1.11 -25.27 33.27
C GLU A 463 2.32 -24.71 32.50
N SER A 464 2.49 -23.38 32.47
CA SER A 464 3.59 -22.75 31.74
C SER A 464 4.90 -22.82 32.51
N PRO A 465 5.99 -23.34 31.91
CA PRO A 465 7.33 -23.30 32.48
C PRO A 465 7.82 -21.90 32.83
N MET A 466 7.37 -20.89 32.08
CA MET A 466 7.71 -19.48 32.34
C MET A 466 7.14 -19.00 33.68
N VAL A 467 5.96 -19.49 34.05
CA VAL A 467 5.33 -19.16 35.34
C VAL A 467 6.09 -19.84 36.46
N TRP A 468 6.48 -21.11 36.29
CA TRP A 468 7.30 -21.85 37.26
C TRP A 468 8.63 -21.16 37.53
N ASP A 469 9.36 -20.86 36.46
CA ASP A 469 10.65 -20.18 36.53
C ASP A 469 10.49 -18.80 37.19
N SER A 470 9.47 -18.02 36.81
CA SER A 470 9.19 -16.72 37.42
C SER A 470 8.81 -16.79 38.89
N ILE A 471 8.08 -17.82 39.33
CA ILE A 471 7.79 -18.05 40.75
C ILE A 471 9.11 -18.26 41.50
N PHE A 472 9.96 -19.17 41.01
CA PHE A 472 11.25 -19.45 41.63
C PHE A 472 12.14 -18.21 41.71
N PHE A 473 12.22 -17.41 40.65
CA PHE A 473 13.09 -16.23 40.60
C PHE A 473 12.60 -15.04 41.43
N ASN A 474 11.28 -14.89 41.65
CA ASN A 474 10.74 -13.66 42.26
C ASN A 474 10.13 -13.85 43.66
N VAL A 475 9.86 -15.08 44.11
CA VAL A 475 9.28 -15.33 45.44
C VAL A 475 10.37 -15.35 46.50
N ARG A 476 10.25 -14.46 47.49
CA ARG A 476 11.25 -14.26 48.55
C ARG A 476 10.63 -14.03 49.94
N THR A 477 9.31 -14.26 50.12
CA THR A 477 8.64 -14.06 51.42
C THR A 477 7.58 -15.13 51.70
N SER A 478 7.31 -15.41 52.97
CA SER A 478 6.26 -16.36 53.37
C SER A 478 4.86 -15.95 52.89
N ASP A 479 4.56 -14.64 52.87
CA ASP A 479 3.28 -14.13 52.34
C ASP A 479 3.07 -14.48 50.86
N GLN A 480 4.13 -14.36 50.06
CA GLN A 480 4.08 -14.72 48.64
C GLN A 480 3.89 -16.23 48.45
N ILE A 481 4.58 -17.08 49.23
CA ILE A 481 4.41 -18.53 49.19
C ILE A 481 2.96 -18.89 49.51
N LYS A 482 2.43 -18.42 50.64
CA LYS A 482 1.06 -18.69 51.06
C LYS A 482 0.02 -18.30 49.99
N LYS A 483 0.21 -17.17 49.33
CA LYS A 483 -0.69 -16.73 48.23
C LYS A 483 -0.67 -17.68 47.03
N ILE A 484 0.49 -18.26 46.71
CA ILE A 484 0.59 -19.28 45.66
C ILE A 484 -0.06 -20.58 46.15
N GLU A 485 0.15 -20.99 47.39
CA GLU A 485 -0.48 -22.19 47.96
C GLU A 485 -2.01 -22.13 47.88
N GLU A 486 -2.59 -21.01 48.33
CA GLU A 486 -4.04 -20.75 48.23
C GLU A 486 -4.55 -20.85 46.78
N LEU A 487 -3.75 -20.43 45.81
CA LEU A 487 -4.08 -20.51 44.39
C LEU A 487 -4.00 -21.95 43.85
N ILE A 488 -2.98 -22.72 44.22
CA ILE A 488 -2.82 -24.08 43.69
C ILE A 488 -3.75 -25.10 44.36
N GLU A 489 -4.21 -24.84 45.59
CA GLU A 489 -5.22 -25.68 46.27
C GLU A 489 -6.58 -25.67 45.54
N ILE A 490 -6.92 -24.57 44.88
CA ILE A 490 -8.14 -24.45 44.08
C ILE A 490 -7.92 -24.83 42.60
N ALA A 491 -6.68 -25.01 42.17
CA ALA A 491 -6.35 -25.34 40.79
C ALA A 491 -6.33 -26.87 40.56
N SER A 492 -6.85 -27.31 39.43
CA SER A 492 -6.84 -28.73 39.01
C SER A 492 -6.04 -28.90 37.72
N THR A 493 -4.78 -28.49 37.72
CA THR A 493 -3.89 -28.56 36.55
C THR A 493 -2.65 -29.39 36.85
N ASN A 494 -2.03 -29.97 35.81
CA ASN A 494 -0.84 -30.81 35.99
C ASN A 494 0.39 -30.00 36.44
N GLY A 495 0.39 -28.69 36.19
CA GLY A 495 1.46 -27.78 36.62
C GLY A 495 1.54 -27.55 38.14
N VAL A 496 0.49 -27.90 38.89
CA VAL A 496 0.44 -27.73 40.35
C VAL A 496 1.59 -28.46 41.05
N GLU A 497 1.94 -29.69 40.64
CA GLU A 497 2.98 -30.44 41.33
C GLU A 497 4.39 -29.86 41.09
N ASN A 498 4.62 -29.26 39.92
CA ASN A 498 5.86 -28.55 39.63
C ASN A 498 5.99 -27.30 40.50
N ILE A 499 4.89 -26.55 40.67
CA ILE A 499 4.86 -25.40 41.56
C ILE A 499 5.07 -25.84 43.02
N ARG A 500 4.42 -26.91 43.48
CA ARG A 500 4.66 -27.45 44.84
C ARG A 500 6.11 -27.83 45.05
N SER A 501 6.76 -28.42 44.05
CA SER A 501 8.18 -28.76 44.12
C SER A 501 9.06 -27.51 44.28
N ILE A 502 8.71 -26.43 43.58
CA ILE A 502 9.38 -25.12 43.71
C ILE A 502 9.15 -24.51 45.10
N LEU A 503 7.90 -24.49 45.58
CA LEU A 503 7.59 -23.95 46.91
C LEU A 503 8.31 -24.74 48.01
N ARG A 504 8.24 -26.08 47.99
CA ARG A 504 8.98 -26.93 48.93
C ARG A 504 10.48 -26.65 48.92
N PHE A 505 11.06 -26.37 47.74
CA PHE A 505 12.46 -25.97 47.65
C PHE A 505 12.73 -24.61 48.31
N LEU A 506 11.90 -23.61 48.02
CA LEU A 506 12.00 -22.27 48.62
C LEU A 506 11.77 -22.27 50.14
N GLU A 507 10.97 -23.21 50.65
CA GLU A 507 10.75 -23.46 52.07
C GLU A 507 11.87 -24.31 52.70
N GLY A 508 12.78 -24.87 51.91
CA GLY A 508 13.84 -25.75 52.41
C GLY A 508 13.34 -27.17 52.80
N ASN A 509 12.12 -27.54 52.45
CA ASN A 509 11.49 -28.85 52.67
C ASN A 509 11.45 -29.71 51.39
N TYR A 510 12.43 -29.54 50.50
CA TYR A 510 12.53 -30.40 49.34
C TYR A 510 13.19 -31.73 49.73
N ARG A 511 12.68 -32.82 49.17
CA ARG A 511 13.22 -34.16 49.37
C ARG A 511 14.03 -34.56 48.14
N ASP A 512 15.14 -35.27 48.39
CA ASP A 512 15.84 -35.99 47.34
C ASP A 512 14.86 -36.99 46.68
N GLN A 513 14.83 -36.99 45.35
CA GLN A 513 14.02 -37.94 44.59
C GLN A 513 14.83 -39.20 44.35
N ASP A 514 14.20 -40.39 44.39
CA ASP A 514 14.92 -41.66 44.18
C ASP A 514 15.68 -41.70 42.84
N LYS A 515 15.13 -41.10 41.77
CA LYS A 515 15.80 -40.96 40.47
C LYS A 515 15.25 -39.79 39.66
N VAL A 516 16.14 -38.95 39.13
CA VAL A 516 15.79 -37.81 38.25
C VAL A 516 15.66 -38.27 36.80
N ASN A 517 14.59 -37.86 36.11
CA ASN A 517 14.43 -38.05 34.67
C ASN A 517 14.85 -36.79 33.91
N TRP A 518 16.13 -36.71 33.53
CA TRP A 518 16.70 -35.51 32.90
C TRP A 518 16.11 -35.17 31.53
N ASP A 519 15.70 -36.17 30.76
CA ASP A 519 15.13 -35.94 29.42
C ASP A 519 13.73 -35.31 29.51
N GLU A 520 12.90 -35.78 30.45
CA GLU A 520 11.59 -35.20 30.74
C GLU A 520 11.73 -33.77 31.28
N LEU A 521 12.74 -33.53 32.13
CA LEU A 521 13.00 -32.22 32.67
C LEU A 521 13.48 -31.25 31.57
N ALA A 522 14.39 -31.67 30.70
CA ALA A 522 14.82 -30.91 29.54
C ALA A 522 13.62 -30.57 28.63
N ALA A 523 12.71 -31.53 28.42
CA ALA A 523 11.50 -31.36 27.63
C ALA A 523 10.49 -30.39 28.27
N SER A 524 10.42 -30.34 29.60
CA SER A 524 9.59 -29.36 30.33
C SER A 524 10.02 -27.92 30.04
N GLY A 525 11.31 -27.71 29.76
CA GLY A 525 11.88 -26.40 29.47
C GLY A 525 12.03 -25.46 30.67
N SER A 526 11.66 -25.86 31.89
CA SER A 526 11.84 -25.05 33.10
C SER A 526 13.27 -25.13 33.62
N VAL A 527 13.92 -23.97 33.73
CA VAL A 527 15.27 -23.87 34.26
C VAL A 527 15.27 -23.99 35.79
N SER A 528 14.21 -23.53 36.48
CA SER A 528 14.12 -23.66 37.94
C SER A 528 13.98 -25.12 38.38
N LEU A 529 13.20 -25.93 37.67
CA LEU A 529 13.07 -27.36 38.02
C LEU A 529 14.39 -28.10 37.81
N ALA A 530 15.13 -27.78 36.73
CA ALA A 530 16.48 -28.32 36.51
C ALA A 530 17.39 -27.98 37.69
N TYR A 531 17.33 -26.72 38.12
CA TYR A 531 18.16 -26.22 39.20
C TYR A 531 17.88 -26.95 40.51
N ILE A 532 16.61 -27.06 40.88
CA ILE A 532 16.16 -27.73 42.11
C ILE A 532 16.69 -29.17 42.16
N ASN A 533 16.59 -29.91 41.04
CA ASN A 533 17.08 -31.29 40.98
C ASN A 533 18.62 -31.36 41.05
N VAL A 534 19.34 -30.43 40.40
CA VAL A 534 20.80 -30.34 40.53
C VAL A 534 21.21 -30.08 41.98
N MET A 535 20.54 -29.14 42.66
CA MET A 535 20.84 -28.83 44.06
C MET A 535 20.52 -30.00 44.99
N ALA A 536 19.46 -30.78 44.72
CA ALA A 536 19.17 -32.00 45.46
C ALA A 536 20.27 -33.06 45.33
N LEU A 537 20.80 -33.26 44.11
CA LEU A 537 21.93 -34.19 43.91
C LEU A 537 23.22 -33.70 44.57
N LEU A 538 23.47 -32.38 44.56
CA LEU A 538 24.61 -31.77 45.25
C LEU A 538 24.52 -32.00 46.77
N ASP A 539 23.37 -31.72 47.38
CA ASP A 539 23.11 -31.98 48.80
C ASP A 539 23.31 -33.48 49.15
N ALA A 540 22.79 -34.38 48.31
CA ALA A 540 22.89 -35.83 48.47
C ALA A 540 24.27 -36.41 48.10
N ARG A 541 25.19 -35.59 47.55
CA ARG A 541 26.52 -35.99 47.07
C ARG A 541 26.48 -37.10 45.98
N ARG A 542 25.44 -37.10 45.14
CA ARG A 542 25.21 -38.09 44.07
C ARG A 542 25.93 -37.69 42.77
N TYR A 543 27.26 -37.66 42.85
CA TYR A 543 28.11 -37.09 41.79
C TYR A 543 28.02 -37.80 40.43
N GLU A 544 27.78 -39.11 40.41
CA GLU A 544 27.65 -39.89 39.17
C GLU A 544 26.43 -39.46 38.33
N GLU A 545 25.35 -39.02 38.99
CA GLU A 545 24.14 -38.57 38.33
C GLU A 545 24.24 -37.12 37.82
N MET A 546 25.18 -36.34 38.35
CA MET A 546 25.47 -35.00 37.84
C MET A 546 26.18 -35.01 36.50
N GLU A 547 26.99 -36.03 36.19
CA GLU A 547 27.56 -36.19 34.86
C GLU A 547 26.48 -36.48 33.80
N GLN A 548 25.40 -37.18 34.18
CA GLN A 548 24.23 -37.41 33.31
C GLN A 548 23.44 -36.12 33.03
N CYS A 549 23.36 -35.21 34.01
CA CYS A 549 22.79 -33.87 33.80
C CYS A 549 23.52 -33.11 32.67
N LEU A 550 24.86 -33.16 32.66
CA LEU A 550 25.69 -32.51 31.64
C LEU A 550 25.57 -33.14 30.24
N SER A 551 25.03 -34.35 30.10
CA SER A 551 24.77 -34.93 28.78
C SER A 551 23.33 -34.71 28.31
N SER A 552 22.35 -34.68 29.22
CA SER A 552 20.92 -34.54 28.87
C SER A 552 20.44 -33.09 28.73
N LEU A 553 21.00 -32.12 29.47
CA LEU A 553 20.53 -30.73 29.40
C LEU A 553 21.21 -29.93 28.27
N PRO A 554 20.45 -29.37 27.31
CA PRO A 554 21.01 -28.61 26.20
C PRO A 554 21.63 -27.28 26.66
N GLU A 555 22.82 -26.97 26.13
CA GLU A 555 23.65 -25.84 26.56
C GLU A 555 22.98 -24.47 26.34
N ASN A 556 22.25 -24.29 25.24
CA ASN A 556 21.62 -23.02 24.88
C ASN A 556 20.64 -22.48 25.92
N ARG A 557 19.95 -23.35 26.66
CA ARG A 557 18.93 -22.99 27.66
C ARG A 557 19.42 -23.17 29.10
N PHE A 558 20.21 -24.21 29.35
CA PHE A 558 20.62 -24.60 30.70
C PHE A 558 22.10 -24.31 30.99
N SER A 559 22.74 -23.42 30.24
CA SER A 559 24.17 -23.05 30.42
C SER A 559 24.51 -22.70 31.87
N THR A 560 23.68 -21.89 32.54
CA THR A 560 23.91 -21.53 33.95
C THR A 560 23.91 -22.74 34.87
N ILE A 561 22.98 -23.69 34.68
CA ILE A 561 22.88 -24.93 35.47
C ILE A 561 24.13 -25.78 35.26
N ARG A 562 24.55 -25.94 34.00
CA ARG A 562 25.74 -26.71 33.64
C ARG A 562 26.99 -26.10 34.27
N ASN A 563 27.13 -24.78 34.20
CA ASN A 563 28.24 -24.05 34.81
C ASN A 563 28.28 -24.27 36.33
N ILE A 564 27.14 -24.33 37.01
CA ILE A 564 27.07 -24.62 38.45
C ILE A 564 27.59 -26.04 38.75
N VAL A 565 27.19 -27.04 37.96
CA VAL A 565 27.67 -28.43 38.12
C VAL A 565 29.18 -28.53 37.86
N GLU A 566 29.65 -27.91 36.78
CA GLU A 566 31.08 -27.87 36.44
C GLU A 566 31.87 -27.17 37.54
N TYR A 567 31.34 -26.09 38.12
CA TYR A 567 31.97 -25.38 39.24
C TYR A 567 32.19 -26.27 40.44
N ASP A 568 31.15 -27.00 40.86
CA ASP A 568 31.23 -27.91 42.00
C ASP A 568 32.30 -28.99 41.78
N ILE A 569 32.35 -29.57 40.57
CA ILE A 569 33.36 -30.57 40.19
C ILE A 569 34.77 -30.00 40.33
N GLU A 570 35.00 -28.75 39.91
CA GLU A 570 36.30 -28.11 39.99
C GLU A 570 36.73 -27.78 41.43
N VAL A 571 35.81 -27.22 42.23
CA VAL A 571 36.08 -26.89 43.64
C VAL A 571 36.43 -28.17 44.41
N ARG A 572 35.71 -29.27 44.21
CA ARG A 572 36.01 -30.57 44.84
C ARG A 572 37.34 -31.17 44.41
N LYS A 573 37.82 -30.86 43.19
CA LYS A 573 39.16 -31.23 42.72
C LYS A 573 40.27 -30.34 43.30
N GLY A 574 39.93 -29.42 44.20
CA GLY A 574 40.88 -28.46 44.80
C GLY A 574 41.34 -27.37 43.84
N LYS A 575 40.68 -27.21 42.68
CA LYS A 575 40.96 -26.11 41.78
C LYS A 575 40.24 -24.87 42.30
N ARG A 576 40.99 -23.79 42.53
CA ARG A 576 40.40 -22.47 42.74
C ARG A 576 40.06 -21.88 41.38
N THR A 577 38.86 -22.14 40.88
CA THR A 577 38.42 -21.55 39.61
C THR A 577 37.76 -20.20 39.87
N GLY A 578 38.36 -19.17 39.26
CA GLY A 578 38.14 -17.76 39.62
C GLY A 578 36.88 -17.12 39.04
N ASP A 579 36.24 -17.74 38.05
CA ASP A 579 35.47 -16.95 37.08
C ASP A 579 33.95 -17.17 37.08
N ILE A 580 33.40 -18.05 37.92
CA ILE A 580 31.94 -18.18 38.00
C ILE A 580 31.36 -17.04 38.83
N VAL A 581 30.60 -16.18 38.14
CA VAL A 581 29.75 -15.16 38.74
C VAL A 581 28.57 -15.87 39.39
N ASP A 582 28.31 -15.56 40.66
CA ASP A 582 27.17 -16.13 41.37
C ASP A 582 25.85 -15.58 40.80
N SER A 583 24.72 -16.16 41.17
CA SER A 583 23.42 -15.71 40.68
C SER A 583 22.40 -15.55 41.81
N MET A 584 21.89 -14.33 41.99
CA MET A 584 20.77 -14.04 42.87
C MET A 584 19.49 -14.78 42.43
N ASP A 585 19.28 -14.91 41.12
CA ASP A 585 18.13 -15.62 40.56
C ASP A 585 18.16 -17.09 40.97
N PHE A 586 19.34 -17.72 40.94
CA PHE A 586 19.53 -19.10 41.39
C PHE A 586 19.85 -19.26 42.87
N LEU A 587 19.65 -18.25 43.71
CA LEU A 587 19.88 -18.35 45.17
C LEU A 587 21.34 -18.66 45.53
N TYR A 588 22.29 -17.97 44.90
CA TYR A 588 23.72 -17.98 45.24
C TYR A 588 24.41 -19.36 45.25
N PRO A 589 24.28 -20.18 44.16
CA PRO A 589 24.82 -21.53 44.11
C PRO A 589 26.35 -21.59 44.28
N ALA A 590 27.10 -20.61 43.75
CA ALA A 590 28.55 -20.62 43.89
C ALA A 590 28.96 -20.38 45.34
N THR A 591 28.27 -19.47 46.04
CA THR A 591 28.44 -19.24 47.48
C THR A 591 28.11 -20.48 48.28
N TRP A 592 27.00 -21.17 47.96
CA TRP A 592 26.61 -22.42 48.60
C TRP A 592 27.70 -23.50 48.47
N ILE A 593 28.24 -23.71 47.27
CA ILE A 593 29.31 -24.70 47.00
C ILE A 593 30.55 -24.40 47.85
N LEU A 594 30.98 -23.14 47.92
CA LEU A 594 32.16 -22.74 48.67
C LEU A 594 31.99 -22.94 50.18
N ILE A 595 30.83 -22.61 50.74
CA ILE A 595 30.50 -22.84 52.16
C ILE A 595 30.60 -24.34 52.48
N HIS A 596 30.04 -25.21 51.65
CA HIS A 596 30.06 -26.66 51.87
C HIS A 596 31.45 -27.29 51.76
N ASN A 597 32.39 -26.60 51.11
CA ASN A 597 33.80 -26.97 51.04
C ASN A 597 34.67 -26.23 52.09
N GLY A 598 34.07 -25.48 53.01
CA GLY A 598 34.77 -24.76 54.09
C GLY A 598 35.53 -23.51 53.65
N LEU A 599 35.27 -23.00 52.44
CA LEU A 599 35.96 -21.86 51.84
C LEU A 599 35.22 -20.54 52.14
N TYR A 600 35.06 -20.20 53.42
CA TYR A 600 34.19 -19.10 53.87
C TYR A 600 34.63 -17.70 53.41
N ASP A 601 35.93 -17.44 53.28
CA ASP A 601 36.42 -16.13 52.80
C ASP A 601 36.15 -15.92 51.29
N GLU A 602 36.27 -16.99 50.51
CA GLU A 602 35.96 -16.98 49.08
C GLU A 602 34.44 -16.85 48.87
N ALA A 603 33.64 -17.58 49.67
CA ALA A 603 32.19 -17.48 49.68
C ALA A 603 31.73 -16.04 49.97
N TYR A 604 32.28 -15.42 51.02
CA TYR A 604 31.97 -14.03 51.38
C TYR A 604 32.33 -13.05 50.28
N SER A 605 33.51 -13.22 49.67
CA SER A 605 33.99 -12.37 48.57
C SER A 605 33.11 -12.45 47.31
N LYS A 606 32.43 -13.58 47.09
CA LYS A 606 31.43 -13.71 46.03
C LYS A 606 30.10 -13.09 46.44
N LEU A 607 29.60 -13.42 47.63
CA LEU A 607 28.31 -12.98 48.11
C LEU A 607 28.21 -11.44 48.22
N ILE A 608 29.23 -10.78 48.77
CA ILE A 608 29.22 -9.32 49.00
C ILE A 608 29.02 -8.49 47.71
N LYS A 609 29.32 -9.06 46.53
CA LYS A 609 29.06 -8.39 45.23
C LYS A 609 27.57 -8.16 44.95
N PHE A 610 26.70 -8.88 45.67
CA PHE A 610 25.24 -8.78 45.57
C PHE A 610 24.63 -8.03 46.76
N GLU A 611 25.45 -7.39 47.59
CA GLU A 611 24.97 -6.53 48.67
C GLU A 611 24.07 -5.44 48.06
N SER A 612 22.77 -5.58 48.26
CA SER A 612 21.76 -4.74 47.64
C SER A 612 20.84 -4.14 48.70
N ASN A 613 20.20 -3.01 48.37
CA ASN A 613 19.14 -2.44 49.20
C ASN A 613 17.87 -3.32 49.25
N ARG A 614 17.80 -4.43 48.48
CA ARG A 614 16.72 -5.41 48.58
C ARG A 614 17.14 -6.51 49.57
N PRO A 615 16.33 -6.77 50.61
CA PRO A 615 16.66 -7.81 51.56
C PRO A 615 16.19 -9.18 51.03
N ASP A 616 17.02 -9.81 50.21
CA ASP A 616 16.86 -11.21 49.80
C ASP A 616 17.17 -12.12 51.01
N PRO A 617 16.21 -12.92 51.51
CA PRO A 617 16.46 -13.74 52.69
C PRO A 617 17.51 -14.84 52.46
N PHE A 618 17.72 -15.29 51.22
CA PHE A 618 18.78 -16.28 50.92
C PHE A 618 20.17 -15.65 51.02
N TYR A 619 20.33 -14.41 50.60
CA TYR A 619 21.57 -13.66 50.81
C TYR A 619 21.93 -13.61 52.29
N ILE A 620 20.95 -13.19 53.11
CA ILE A 620 21.12 -13.01 54.56
C ILE A 620 21.41 -14.37 55.22
N TYR A 621 20.75 -15.43 54.77
CA TYR A 621 21.01 -16.79 55.21
C TYR A 621 22.46 -17.24 54.92
N TYR A 622 22.95 -17.03 53.69
CA TYR A 622 24.33 -17.40 53.34
C TYR A 622 25.36 -16.57 54.09
N GLU A 623 25.08 -15.28 54.31
CA GLU A 623 25.91 -14.44 55.17
C GLU A 623 25.97 -15.01 56.60
N SER A 624 24.82 -15.41 57.16
CA SER A 624 24.78 -16.07 58.47
C SER A 624 25.57 -17.38 58.51
N LEU A 625 25.46 -18.23 57.48
CA LEU A 625 26.23 -19.48 57.39
C LEU A 625 27.74 -19.21 57.38
N ILE A 626 28.18 -18.19 56.65
CA ILE A 626 29.58 -17.77 56.60
C ILE A 626 30.04 -17.31 57.99
N MET A 627 29.23 -16.51 58.69
CA MET A 627 29.55 -16.04 60.04
C MET A 627 29.60 -17.19 61.06
N GLU A 628 28.67 -18.15 61.00
CA GLU A 628 28.70 -19.38 61.81
C GLU A 628 30.00 -20.15 61.54
N GLY A 629 30.34 -20.37 60.27
CA GLY A 629 31.55 -21.09 59.86
C GLY A 629 32.85 -20.44 60.31
N LYS A 630 32.87 -19.11 60.45
CA LYS A 630 34.00 -18.33 61.00
C LYS A 630 33.99 -18.24 62.54
N GLY A 631 32.96 -18.78 63.20
CA GLY A 631 32.81 -18.76 64.65
C GLY A 631 32.25 -17.45 65.22
N ASN A 632 31.68 -16.58 64.38
CA ASN A 632 31.03 -15.33 64.80
C ASN A 632 29.52 -15.55 65.00
N TYR A 633 29.17 -16.17 66.13
CA TYR A 633 27.81 -16.65 66.38
C TYR A 633 26.78 -15.53 66.63
N GLU A 634 27.17 -14.40 67.23
CA GLU A 634 26.26 -13.29 67.49
C GLU A 634 25.76 -12.62 66.19
N ASP A 635 26.69 -12.33 65.27
CA ASP A 635 26.33 -11.76 63.97
C ASP A 635 25.57 -12.77 63.10
N ALA A 636 25.96 -14.06 63.16
CA ALA A 636 25.19 -15.14 62.53
C ALA A 636 23.74 -15.14 63.05
N LYS A 637 23.54 -15.10 64.37
CA LYS A 637 22.20 -15.12 64.99
C LYS A 637 21.34 -13.94 64.55
N LYS A 638 21.93 -12.74 64.54
CA LYS A 638 21.24 -11.52 64.10
C LYS A 638 20.79 -11.64 62.64
N ASN A 639 21.67 -12.11 61.76
CA ASN A 639 21.35 -12.25 60.34
C ASN A 639 20.30 -13.35 60.11
N ILE A 640 20.44 -14.53 60.71
CA ILE A 640 19.47 -15.61 60.50
C ILE A 640 18.08 -15.27 61.01
N ASN A 641 17.96 -14.54 62.14
CA ASN A 641 16.67 -14.01 62.60
C ASN A 641 16.01 -13.13 61.53
N HIS A 642 16.78 -12.23 60.92
CA HIS A 642 16.28 -11.35 59.86
C HIS A 642 15.89 -12.13 58.58
N ALA A 643 16.56 -13.24 58.28
CA ALA A 643 16.18 -14.12 57.16
C ALA A 643 14.87 -14.87 57.45
N VAL A 644 14.73 -15.45 58.65
CA VAL A 644 13.52 -16.18 59.10
C VAL A 644 12.29 -15.27 59.16
N GLU A 645 12.44 -14.03 59.62
CA GLU A 645 11.36 -13.03 59.65
C GLU A 645 10.75 -12.76 58.26
N LYS A 646 11.53 -12.94 57.20
CA LYS A 646 11.08 -12.70 55.81
C LYS A 646 10.50 -13.95 55.19
N LEU A 647 11.20 -15.07 55.39
CA LEU A 647 10.88 -16.34 54.78
C LEU A 647 11.10 -17.45 55.79
N GLU A 648 9.99 -18.08 56.17
CA GLU A 648 9.98 -19.28 56.99
C GLU A 648 10.49 -20.43 56.14
N ASN A 649 11.74 -20.82 56.39
CA ASN A 649 12.45 -21.85 55.66
C ASN A 649 13.11 -22.81 56.64
N PHE A 650 12.93 -24.11 56.44
CA PHE A 650 13.44 -25.17 57.31
C PHE A 650 14.96 -25.14 57.48
N LYS A 651 15.72 -24.83 56.42
CA LYS A 651 17.18 -24.67 56.52
C LYS A 651 17.55 -23.43 57.33
N PHE A 652 16.73 -22.38 57.28
CA PHE A 652 16.98 -21.17 58.06
C PHE A 652 16.69 -21.40 59.54
N LEU A 653 15.58 -22.08 59.84
CA LEU A 653 15.22 -22.49 61.20
C LEU A 653 16.25 -23.44 61.81
N ASP A 654 16.75 -24.43 61.04
CA ASP A 654 17.83 -25.31 61.50
C ASP A 654 19.09 -24.52 61.86
N LEU A 655 19.51 -23.58 61.00
CA LEU A 655 20.65 -22.73 61.30
C LEU A 655 20.43 -21.85 62.54
N LEU A 656 19.23 -21.25 62.68
CA LEU A 656 18.87 -20.47 63.85
C LEU A 656 18.96 -21.30 65.14
N ALA A 657 18.43 -22.53 65.13
CA ALA A 657 18.52 -23.43 66.27
C ALA A 657 19.98 -23.79 66.60
N ARG A 658 20.79 -24.14 65.59
CA ARG A 658 22.22 -24.45 65.76
C ARG A 658 23.00 -23.27 66.33
N VAL A 659 22.82 -22.08 65.78
CA VAL A 659 23.50 -20.86 66.25
C VAL A 659 23.03 -20.48 67.66
N SER A 660 21.73 -20.61 67.97
CA SER A 660 21.20 -20.32 69.30
C SER A 660 21.80 -21.24 70.37
N ILE A 661 22.04 -22.52 70.05
CA ILE A 661 22.79 -23.43 70.95
C ILE A 661 24.22 -22.91 71.17
N ARG A 662 24.90 -22.44 70.12
CA ARG A 662 26.28 -21.91 70.21
C ARG A 662 26.35 -20.62 71.03
N CYS A 663 25.31 -19.78 71.01
CA CYS A 663 25.18 -18.61 71.87
C CYS A 663 24.72 -18.93 73.32
N GLY A 664 24.37 -20.18 73.62
CA GLY A 664 23.92 -20.60 74.96
C GLY A 664 22.42 -20.40 75.23
N GLU A 665 21.62 -20.14 74.18
CA GLU A 665 20.20 -19.82 74.26
C GLU A 665 19.32 -21.05 74.03
N LEU A 666 19.47 -22.05 74.90
CA LEU A 666 18.83 -23.37 74.74
C LEU A 666 17.30 -23.33 74.66
N LYS A 667 16.64 -22.36 75.31
CA LYS A 667 15.17 -22.23 75.26
C LYS A 667 14.67 -21.85 73.87
N GLU A 668 15.35 -20.92 73.22
CA GLU A 668 15.03 -20.50 71.86
C GLU A 668 15.29 -21.64 70.88
N ALA A 669 16.43 -22.31 71.00
CA ALA A 669 16.74 -23.48 70.19
C ALA A 669 15.68 -24.59 70.29
N VAL A 670 15.19 -24.89 71.51
CA VAL A 670 14.10 -25.87 71.70
C VAL A 670 12.82 -25.39 71.03
N SER A 671 12.44 -24.12 71.20
CA SER A 671 11.26 -23.56 70.56
C SER A 671 11.32 -23.61 69.02
N VAL A 672 12.50 -23.39 68.43
CA VAL A 672 12.70 -23.47 66.98
C VAL A 672 12.66 -24.92 66.50
N TYR A 673 13.26 -25.86 67.25
CA TYR A 673 13.14 -27.30 66.93
C TYR A 673 11.73 -27.85 67.08
N GLU A 674 10.86 -27.23 67.89
CA GLU A 674 9.43 -27.59 67.95
C GLU A 674 8.64 -27.07 66.73
N MET A 675 9.17 -26.08 66.01
CA MET A 675 8.57 -25.56 64.77
C MET A 675 8.99 -26.35 63.52
N ILE A 676 10.17 -27.00 63.56
CA ILE A 676 10.70 -27.91 62.52
C ILE A 676 10.02 -29.28 62.65
#